data_AF-A0A0G2HP27-F1
#
_entry.id   AF-A0A0G2HP27-F1
#
_cell.length_a   1.000
_cell.length_b   1.000
_cell.length_c   1.000
_cell.angle_alpha   90.00
_cell.angle_beta   90.00
_cell.angle_gamma   90.00
#
_symmetry.space_group_name_H-M   'P 1'
#
loop_
_entity.id
_entity.type
_entity.pdbx_description
1 polymer ?
#
loop_
_entity_poly.entity_id
_entity_poly.type
_entity_poly.pdbx_seq_one_letter_code
_entity_poly.pdbx_strand_id
1 'polypeptide(L)'
;MLSDLISSTLLEWINSFGLGTTIRSIDQLSDGSILWDTLQDIDPQYFLGELPERSPSDHWVPRWQNLKHLHKALISYIRNQNDGEVPSGLNISPDLKAIAEVSSTKETNELLKLFLLAAISSPNAEAYITTMQKLSTSTQEGLKDIIQEAQNPSDERLEELDYERNDHSTKRDMPMDPELRFEERFGKVLAEKDKLFNEKQELEKTVEDLHDRLARLQESYDTVLDRLTSTEDRLTTLKSGKGDLIPNAKTLESRTRQQEDLIASQEAKIQASQDEIDSLRMTVESLRVKNLRFQKLQDDYDEVKNERDQLSRRANAAEKYRQKLQASHDFEKENMALKNQVKDLQQQLRDTDINQKSSSERDVELEEYRRVLPRIEQDRHEIQNVKKQLEFNNHALTERLQSAEDQLARDEATISELRDRIRELEGLETPTTPGSTTPKAHGTFQRDLDEVGRREAQLKIENEELRRELEKFNGRISPSSDTTKESSGAGLGVTKFAENDAYRKLQDEYSAIQKKLADAESEMEAIERQLQDAKAELGLISKEKLDMIEAANDSSSPDVLKMRDDVHSLKAKIQDLETKLSTSQSSVMEVSTERDSLRDMITKKEQEMQGEDQATMDEMKKLLEEVTARVNSSNSDGPQLSGTDLLRQFAETTERSAENLAKRAEIRSALALWQWFLLFIALHINQQNELIKSLQERIQRSEEQESNKEAEKDLMQVIQRQAREIALISSAWYDQQSRLQNGNVSMLRYRHPASTSTTGVEVHRSWLAKQRALVSGGKER
;
A
#
# COMPACT_ATOMS: atom_id res chain seq x y z
N MET A 1 23.04 -50.89 21.35
CA MET A 1 22.60 -51.98 20.46
C MET A 1 22.91 -51.66 19.00
N LEU A 2 22.04 -50.93 18.28
CA LEU A 2 22.21 -50.65 16.84
C LEU A 2 23.52 -49.91 16.51
N SER A 3 23.82 -48.81 17.21
CA SER A 3 25.06 -48.05 16.99
C SER A 3 26.33 -48.89 17.25
N ASP A 4 26.31 -49.81 18.22
CA ASP A 4 27.47 -50.67 18.52
C ASP A 4 27.68 -51.73 17.43
N LEU A 5 26.59 -52.23 16.82
CA LEU A 5 26.65 -53.16 15.68
C LEU A 5 27.20 -52.46 14.43
N ILE A 6 26.74 -51.24 14.14
CA ILE A 6 27.26 -50.40 13.05
C ILE A 6 28.75 -50.11 13.28
N SER A 7 29.13 -49.76 14.51
CA SER A 7 30.53 -49.54 14.91
C SER A 7 31.39 -50.78 14.65
N SER A 8 30.92 -51.97 15.06
CA SER A 8 31.65 -53.22 14.86
C SER A 8 31.77 -53.60 13.38
N THR A 9 30.72 -53.35 12.59
CA THR A 9 30.68 -53.61 11.14
C THR A 9 31.70 -52.74 10.40
N LEU A 10 31.70 -51.42 10.67
CA LEU A 10 32.63 -50.48 10.03
C LEU A 10 34.08 -50.70 10.50
N LEU A 11 34.31 -51.08 11.76
CA LEU A 11 35.64 -51.45 12.24
C LEU A 11 36.15 -52.77 11.64
N GLU A 12 35.32 -53.82 11.49
CA GLU A 12 35.74 -55.05 10.79
C GLU A 12 36.10 -54.75 9.32
N TRP A 13 35.32 -53.88 8.66
CA TRP A 13 35.60 -53.43 7.30
C TRP A 13 36.92 -52.67 7.17
N ILE A 14 37.22 -51.70 8.04
CA ILE A 14 38.49 -50.94 7.99
C ILE A 14 39.70 -51.85 8.30
N ASN A 15 39.54 -52.80 9.21
CA ASN A 15 40.57 -53.81 9.48
C ASN A 15 40.82 -54.78 8.30
N SER A 16 40.05 -54.70 7.20
CA SER A 16 40.33 -55.44 5.96
C SER A 16 41.37 -54.78 5.04
N PHE A 17 41.67 -53.50 5.27
CA PHE A 17 42.73 -52.76 4.57
C PHE A 17 44.12 -53.12 5.14
N GLY A 18 45.17 -52.94 4.33
CA GLY A 18 46.55 -53.34 4.66
C GLY A 18 47.30 -52.50 5.70
N LEU A 19 46.60 -51.89 6.67
CA LEU A 19 47.02 -50.74 7.48
C LEU A 19 48.14 -50.98 8.52
N GLY A 20 48.81 -52.14 8.48
CA GLY A 20 49.90 -52.52 9.39
C GLY A 20 49.53 -52.67 10.88
N THR A 21 48.34 -52.22 11.29
CA THR A 21 47.87 -52.17 12.68
C THR A 21 46.41 -52.63 12.76
N THR A 22 46.05 -53.37 13.80
CA THR A 22 44.65 -53.81 14.02
C THR A 22 43.93 -52.80 14.92
N ILE A 23 42.89 -52.16 14.39
CA ILE A 23 42.08 -51.14 15.06
C ILE A 23 41.10 -51.84 16.01
N ARG A 24 41.11 -51.46 17.29
CA ARG A 24 40.28 -52.07 18.36
C ARG A 24 39.34 -51.09 19.05
N SER A 25 39.54 -49.78 18.87
CA SER A 25 38.58 -48.76 19.29
C SER A 25 38.53 -47.63 18.26
N ILE A 26 37.38 -46.96 18.19
CA ILE A 26 37.16 -45.77 17.35
C ILE A 26 38.10 -44.62 17.76
N ASP A 27 38.54 -44.56 19.02
CA ASP A 27 39.55 -43.59 19.50
C ASP A 27 40.81 -43.55 18.63
N GLN A 28 41.21 -44.70 18.06
CA GLN A 28 42.42 -44.82 17.25
C GLN A 28 42.28 -44.21 15.84
N LEU A 29 41.08 -43.77 15.46
CA LEU A 29 40.79 -43.03 14.23
C LEU A 29 40.68 -41.52 14.47
N SER A 30 40.64 -41.07 15.73
CA SER A 30 40.39 -39.68 16.12
C SER A 30 41.48 -38.69 15.67
N ASP A 31 42.66 -39.17 15.27
CA ASP A 31 43.81 -38.38 14.87
C ASP A 31 43.87 -38.07 13.36
N GLY A 32 43.07 -38.79 12.57
CA GLY A 32 43.03 -38.72 11.11
C GLY A 32 44.14 -39.48 10.38
N SER A 33 45.15 -40.04 11.07
CA SER A 33 46.33 -40.64 10.42
C SER A 33 45.97 -41.91 9.65
N ILE A 34 45.37 -42.88 10.34
CA ILE A 34 44.95 -44.16 9.74
C ILE A 34 43.87 -43.94 8.67
N LEU A 35 43.04 -42.90 8.84
CA LEU A 35 42.04 -42.49 7.87
C LEU A 35 42.64 -41.83 6.62
N TRP A 36 43.83 -41.24 6.70
CA TRP A 36 44.53 -40.74 5.52
C TRP A 36 45.14 -41.89 4.74
N ASP A 37 45.76 -42.85 5.44
CA ASP A 37 46.34 -44.05 4.83
C ASP A 37 45.28 -44.89 4.07
N THR A 38 44.05 -45.03 4.59
CA THR A 38 42.96 -45.69 3.86
C THR A 38 42.52 -44.94 2.60
N LEU A 39 42.55 -43.60 2.58
CA LEU A 39 42.26 -42.84 1.35
C LEU A 39 43.36 -43.02 0.31
N GLN A 40 44.62 -43.09 0.73
CA GLN A 40 45.75 -43.33 -0.17
C GLN A 40 45.78 -44.77 -0.72
N ASP A 41 45.21 -45.75 -0.01
CA ASP A 41 44.95 -47.08 -0.57
C ASP A 41 43.83 -47.04 -1.63
N ILE A 42 42.70 -46.39 -1.33
CA ILE A 42 41.52 -46.27 -2.21
C ILE A 42 41.88 -45.64 -3.57
N ASP A 43 42.56 -44.47 -3.54
CA ASP A 43 43.00 -43.78 -4.76
C ASP A 43 44.32 -43.01 -4.57
N PRO A 44 45.47 -43.65 -4.79
CA PRO A 44 46.79 -43.02 -4.68
C PRO A 44 47.07 -41.99 -5.79
N GLN A 45 46.20 -41.84 -6.80
CA GLN A 45 46.34 -40.81 -7.83
C GLN A 45 45.59 -39.52 -7.45
N TYR A 46 44.51 -39.64 -6.67
CA TYR A 46 43.74 -38.51 -6.18
C TYR A 46 44.25 -37.97 -4.83
N PHE A 47 44.52 -38.84 -3.86
CA PHE A 47 44.88 -38.45 -2.48
C PHE A 47 46.38 -38.15 -2.32
N LEU A 48 46.90 -37.27 -3.18
CA LEU A 48 48.30 -36.87 -3.24
C LEU A 48 48.69 -35.99 -2.04
N GLY A 49 49.82 -36.32 -1.42
CA GLY A 49 50.44 -35.53 -0.34
C GLY A 49 50.45 -36.24 1.00
N GLU A 50 50.43 -35.45 2.07
CA GLU A 50 50.57 -35.88 3.47
C GLU A 50 49.66 -34.99 4.34
N LEU A 51 49.28 -35.48 5.53
CA LEU A 51 48.49 -34.69 6.48
C LEU A 51 49.20 -33.41 6.95
N PRO A 52 48.44 -32.33 7.23
CA PRO A 52 48.99 -31.06 7.74
C PRO A 52 49.91 -31.21 8.96
N GLU A 53 49.55 -32.08 9.91
CA GLU A 53 50.28 -32.29 11.15
C GLU A 53 50.58 -33.79 11.33
N ARG A 54 51.77 -34.22 10.85
CA ARG A 54 52.24 -35.62 10.86
C ARG A 54 52.42 -36.24 12.26
N SER A 55 52.42 -35.43 13.31
CA SER A 55 52.58 -35.86 14.69
C SER A 55 51.55 -35.11 15.55
N PRO A 56 50.28 -35.53 15.53
CA PRO A 56 49.24 -34.90 16.33
C PRO A 56 49.61 -35.03 17.82
N SER A 57 49.66 -33.89 18.51
CA SER A 57 49.84 -33.86 19.97
C SER A 57 48.59 -34.36 20.68
N ASP A 58 48.69 -34.60 22.00
CA ASP A 58 47.54 -34.92 22.86
C ASP A 58 46.42 -33.85 22.83
N HIS A 59 46.68 -32.68 22.26
CA HIS A 59 45.69 -31.63 22.08
C HIS A 59 44.78 -31.92 20.86
N TRP A 60 43.48 -31.66 21.01
CA TRP A 60 42.50 -31.98 19.97
C TRP A 60 42.59 -31.09 18.71
N VAL A 61 43.17 -29.89 18.80
CA VAL A 61 43.18 -28.94 17.67
C VAL A 61 43.96 -29.48 16.45
N PRO A 62 45.18 -30.03 16.57
CA PRO A 62 45.85 -30.71 15.45
C PRO A 62 45.04 -31.85 14.82
N ARG A 63 44.47 -32.73 15.65
CA ARG A 63 43.59 -33.83 15.19
C ARG A 63 42.41 -33.29 14.35
N TRP A 64 41.82 -32.18 14.79
CA TRP A 64 40.73 -31.49 14.09
C TRP A 64 41.15 -30.86 12.75
N GLN A 65 42.40 -30.40 12.59
CA GLN A 65 42.89 -29.87 11.32
C GLN A 65 43.19 -31.00 10.32
N ASN A 66 43.79 -32.11 10.77
CA ASN A 66 43.95 -33.32 9.96
C ASN A 66 42.58 -33.82 9.46
N LEU A 67 41.61 -34.00 10.36
CA LEU A 67 40.25 -34.44 10.00
C LEU A 67 39.53 -33.50 9.03
N LYS A 68 39.70 -32.17 9.13
CA LYS A 68 39.17 -31.21 8.14
C LYS A 68 39.79 -31.35 6.77
N HIS A 69 41.12 -31.49 6.70
CA HIS A 69 41.84 -31.63 5.44
C HIS A 69 41.36 -32.87 4.70
N LEU A 70 41.30 -33.98 5.44
CA LEU A 70 40.82 -35.29 5.03
C LEU A 70 39.35 -35.25 4.59
N HIS A 71 38.44 -34.70 5.40
CA HIS A 71 37.01 -34.59 5.06
C HIS A 71 36.78 -33.73 3.82
N LYS A 72 37.51 -32.62 3.67
CA LYS A 72 37.45 -31.77 2.47
C LYS A 72 37.91 -32.55 1.22
N ALA A 73 39.00 -33.32 1.32
CA ALA A 73 39.48 -34.15 0.22
C ALA A 73 38.46 -35.24 -0.14
N LEU A 74 37.91 -35.94 0.86
CA LEU A 74 36.90 -36.99 0.73
C LEU A 74 35.60 -36.50 0.05
N ILE A 75 34.99 -35.41 0.55
CA ILE A 75 33.77 -34.87 -0.06
C ILE A 75 34.03 -34.36 -1.49
N SER A 76 35.22 -33.82 -1.77
CA SER A 76 35.61 -33.47 -3.13
C SER A 76 35.76 -34.69 -4.03
N TYR A 77 36.30 -35.80 -3.52
CA TYR A 77 36.44 -37.06 -4.26
C TYR A 77 35.07 -37.67 -4.60
N ILE A 78 34.20 -37.83 -3.60
CA ILE A 78 32.86 -38.43 -3.77
C ILE A 78 32.07 -37.66 -4.84
N ARG A 79 32.10 -36.34 -4.81
CA ARG A 79 31.44 -35.51 -5.84
C ARG A 79 32.05 -35.68 -7.23
N ASN A 80 33.37 -35.79 -7.33
CA ASN A 80 34.06 -35.96 -8.61
C ASN A 80 33.80 -37.34 -9.25
N GLN A 81 33.50 -38.37 -8.46
CA GLN A 81 33.19 -39.72 -8.97
C GLN A 81 31.68 -39.95 -9.22
N ASN A 82 30.79 -39.16 -8.59
CA ASN A 82 29.33 -39.34 -8.68
C ASN A 82 28.63 -38.14 -9.37
N ASP A 83 29.19 -37.67 -10.50
CA ASP A 83 28.65 -36.57 -11.35
C ASP A 83 28.25 -35.27 -10.60
N GLY A 84 28.90 -34.99 -9.46
CA GLY A 84 28.69 -33.81 -8.62
C GLY A 84 27.73 -34.01 -7.45
N GLU A 85 26.98 -35.10 -7.40
CA GLU A 85 26.01 -35.41 -6.35
C GLU A 85 26.64 -36.24 -5.21
N VAL A 86 25.93 -36.30 -4.07
CA VAL A 86 26.27 -37.16 -2.92
C VAL A 86 24.97 -37.82 -2.45
N PRO A 87 24.90 -39.14 -2.27
CA PRO A 87 23.67 -39.85 -1.90
C PRO A 87 23.01 -39.29 -0.63
N SER A 88 21.69 -39.07 -0.69
CA SER A 88 20.95 -38.28 0.30
C SER A 88 20.84 -38.92 1.68
N GLY A 89 21.13 -40.23 1.83
CA GLY A 89 21.10 -40.94 3.12
C GLY A 89 22.35 -40.78 3.99
N LEU A 90 23.36 -40.03 3.53
CA LEU A 90 24.63 -39.82 4.23
C LEU A 90 24.71 -38.44 4.87
N ASN A 91 25.18 -38.38 6.12
CA ASN A 91 25.54 -37.11 6.72
C ASN A 91 26.83 -36.57 6.07
N ILE A 92 26.69 -35.56 5.20
CA ILE A 92 27.80 -34.92 4.46
C ILE A 92 28.72 -34.13 5.42
N SER A 93 28.28 -33.80 6.63
CA SER A 93 28.95 -32.91 7.58
C SER A 93 28.90 -33.43 9.03
N PRO A 94 29.53 -34.58 9.35
CA PRO A 94 29.68 -35.06 10.73
C PRO A 94 30.52 -34.08 11.56
N ASP A 95 30.33 -34.05 12.88
CA ASP A 95 31.05 -33.14 13.76
C ASP A 95 32.50 -33.59 14.01
N LEU A 96 33.38 -33.18 13.10
CA LEU A 96 34.82 -33.40 13.18
C LEU A 96 35.45 -32.85 14.49
N LYS A 97 34.83 -31.88 15.17
CA LYS A 97 35.31 -31.41 16.49
C LYS A 97 34.97 -32.43 17.57
N ALA A 98 33.76 -32.99 17.56
CA ALA A 98 33.38 -34.05 18.50
C ALA A 98 34.20 -35.34 18.30
N ILE A 99 34.62 -35.66 17.07
CA ILE A 99 35.61 -36.72 16.80
C ILE A 99 36.97 -36.37 17.44
N ALA A 100 37.50 -35.17 17.16
CA ALA A 100 38.84 -34.77 17.62
C ALA A 100 38.95 -34.52 19.13
N GLU A 101 37.89 -34.08 19.80
CA GLU A 101 37.88 -33.67 21.21
C GLU A 101 37.35 -34.76 22.15
N VAL A 102 36.39 -35.57 21.71
CA VAL A 102 35.64 -36.53 22.57
C VAL A 102 35.65 -37.96 21.99
N SER A 103 36.34 -38.22 20.87
CA SER A 103 36.31 -39.52 20.15
C SER A 103 34.88 -40.00 19.82
N SER A 104 33.97 -39.09 19.48
CA SER A 104 32.53 -39.42 19.33
C SER A 104 32.29 -40.58 18.36
N THR A 105 31.75 -41.68 18.88
CA THR A 105 31.53 -42.91 18.11
C THR A 105 30.50 -42.72 17.00
N LYS A 106 29.42 -41.96 17.27
CA LYS A 106 28.40 -41.61 16.28
C LYS A 106 28.99 -40.85 15.09
N GLU A 107 29.69 -39.74 15.37
CA GLU A 107 30.25 -38.87 14.34
C GLU A 107 31.34 -39.57 13.53
N THR A 108 32.14 -40.41 14.18
CA THR A 108 33.14 -41.22 13.47
C THR A 108 32.47 -42.27 12.60
N ASN A 109 31.38 -42.93 13.03
CA ASN A 109 30.63 -43.87 12.18
C ASN A 109 30.05 -43.17 10.94
N GLU A 110 29.48 -41.98 11.06
CA GLU A 110 28.98 -41.22 9.90
C GLU A 110 30.13 -40.79 8.96
N LEU A 111 31.29 -40.38 9.50
CA LEU A 111 32.50 -40.18 8.69
C LEU A 111 32.91 -41.47 7.96
N LEU A 112 32.84 -42.63 8.62
CA LEU A 112 33.18 -43.91 8.02
C LEU A 112 32.16 -44.41 6.99
N LYS A 113 30.88 -44.02 7.07
CA LYS A 113 29.91 -44.24 5.98
C LYS A 113 30.31 -43.48 4.70
N LEU A 114 30.86 -42.27 4.82
CA LEU A 114 31.41 -41.52 3.67
C LEU A 114 32.63 -42.23 3.06
N PHE A 115 33.51 -42.81 3.88
CA PHE A 115 34.63 -43.63 3.42
C PHE A 115 34.18 -44.89 2.68
N LEU A 116 33.16 -45.58 3.20
CA LEU A 116 32.58 -46.76 2.58
C LEU A 116 32.04 -46.44 1.18
N LEU A 117 31.33 -45.31 1.02
CA LEU A 117 30.90 -44.85 -0.30
C LEU A 117 32.11 -44.55 -1.21
N ALA A 118 33.12 -43.82 -0.73
CA ALA A 118 34.29 -43.47 -1.53
C ALA A 118 35.07 -44.69 -2.05
N ALA A 119 35.17 -45.76 -1.26
CA ALA A 119 35.77 -47.02 -1.71
C ALA A 119 34.95 -47.71 -2.81
N ILE A 120 33.61 -47.66 -2.71
CA ILE A 120 32.68 -48.27 -3.67
C ILE A 120 32.54 -47.42 -4.95
N SER A 121 32.71 -46.10 -4.88
CA SER A 121 32.79 -45.20 -6.04
C SER A 121 34.21 -44.98 -6.54
N SER A 122 35.17 -45.84 -6.18
CA SER A 122 36.57 -45.74 -6.63
C SER A 122 36.80 -46.50 -7.95
N PRO A 123 37.83 -46.14 -8.75
CA PRO A 123 38.28 -46.95 -9.89
C PRO A 123 38.67 -48.39 -9.53
N ASN A 124 38.96 -48.66 -8.25
CA ASN A 124 39.38 -49.96 -7.72
C ASN A 124 38.23 -50.72 -7.02
N ALA A 125 36.97 -50.27 -7.12
CA ALA A 125 35.84 -50.77 -6.34
C ALA A 125 35.63 -52.30 -6.38
N GLU A 126 35.92 -52.96 -7.52
CA GLU A 126 35.83 -54.43 -7.64
C GLU A 126 36.73 -55.15 -6.63
N ALA A 127 37.92 -54.62 -6.32
CA ALA A 127 38.81 -55.16 -5.32
C ALA A 127 38.23 -55.05 -3.91
N TYR A 128 37.67 -53.89 -3.55
CA TYR A 128 37.05 -53.66 -2.24
C TYR A 128 35.76 -54.45 -2.05
N ILE A 129 34.93 -54.59 -3.08
CA ILE A 129 33.76 -55.49 -3.05
C ILE A 129 34.22 -56.95 -2.84
N THR A 130 35.34 -57.34 -3.46
CA THR A 130 35.94 -58.68 -3.31
C THR A 130 36.64 -58.90 -1.95
N THR A 131 36.99 -57.84 -1.19
CA THR A 131 37.41 -57.97 0.22
C THR A 131 36.22 -57.99 1.18
N MET A 132 35.19 -57.16 0.94
CA MET A 132 33.92 -57.19 1.71
C MET A 132 33.29 -58.59 1.72
N GLN A 133 33.26 -59.28 0.58
CA GLN A 133 32.75 -60.67 0.46
C GLN A 133 33.53 -61.73 1.27
N LYS A 134 34.67 -61.37 1.89
CA LYS A 134 35.49 -62.26 2.73
C LYS A 134 35.35 -61.96 4.24
N LEU A 135 34.60 -60.93 4.61
CA LEU A 135 34.31 -60.56 6.00
C LEU A 135 33.25 -61.49 6.62
N SER A 136 33.01 -61.37 7.92
CA SER A 136 31.94 -62.11 8.59
C SER A 136 30.57 -61.84 7.96
N THR A 137 29.67 -62.84 7.92
CA THR A 137 28.35 -62.68 7.30
C THR A 137 27.53 -61.56 7.94
N SER A 138 27.65 -61.38 9.27
CA SER A 138 27.02 -60.26 9.99
C SER A 138 27.53 -58.89 9.53
N THR A 139 28.80 -58.78 9.18
CA THR A 139 29.39 -57.55 8.63
C THR A 139 29.04 -57.38 7.15
N GLN A 140 28.91 -58.45 6.37
CA GLN A 140 28.38 -58.37 5.00
C GLN A 140 26.94 -57.85 4.96
N GLU A 141 26.08 -58.35 5.85
CA GLU A 141 24.70 -57.88 6.02
C GLU A 141 24.66 -56.42 6.48
N GLY A 142 25.43 -56.07 7.53
CA GLY A 142 25.51 -54.68 8.03
C GLY A 142 26.04 -53.68 7.00
N LEU A 143 27.09 -54.02 6.23
CA LEU A 143 27.60 -53.17 5.16
C LEU A 143 26.58 -52.98 4.04
N LYS A 144 25.90 -54.06 3.62
CA LYS A 144 24.84 -54.00 2.61
C LYS A 144 23.74 -53.03 3.04
N ASP A 145 23.29 -53.13 4.29
CA ASP A 145 22.18 -52.32 4.78
C ASP A 145 22.59 -50.84 4.92
N ILE A 146 23.83 -50.53 5.31
CA ILE A 146 24.40 -49.17 5.30
C ILE A 146 24.49 -48.60 3.87
N ILE A 147 24.89 -49.40 2.88
CA ILE A 147 24.94 -48.96 1.47
C ILE A 147 23.53 -48.71 0.93
N GLN A 148 22.57 -49.55 1.31
CA GLN A 148 21.17 -49.40 0.92
C GLN A 148 20.52 -48.17 1.59
N GLU A 149 20.79 -47.91 2.86
CA GLU A 149 20.41 -46.69 3.60
C GLU A 149 20.97 -45.43 2.93
N ALA A 150 22.25 -45.46 2.52
CA ALA A 150 22.92 -44.34 1.87
C ALA A 150 22.31 -43.99 0.51
N GLN A 151 22.02 -44.99 -0.33
CA GLN A 151 21.52 -44.83 -1.69
C GLN A 151 19.99 -44.64 -1.77
N ASN A 152 19.23 -45.28 -0.88
CA ASN A 152 17.77 -45.23 -0.85
C ASN A 152 17.30 -44.99 0.60
N PRO A 153 17.50 -43.78 1.16
CA PRO A 153 17.10 -43.47 2.53
C PRO A 153 15.58 -43.54 2.69
N SER A 154 15.13 -43.90 3.89
CA SER A 154 13.74 -43.74 4.32
C SER A 154 13.43 -42.27 4.63
N ASP A 155 12.16 -41.89 4.57
CA ASP A 155 11.70 -40.56 4.99
C ASP A 155 12.12 -40.25 6.45
N GLU A 156 12.05 -41.24 7.35
CA GLU A 156 12.52 -41.14 8.74
C GLU A 156 14.02 -40.78 8.84
N ARG A 157 14.86 -41.31 7.93
CA ARG A 157 16.30 -41.01 7.89
C ARG A 157 16.59 -39.65 7.25
N LEU A 158 15.78 -39.23 6.28
CA LEU A 158 15.84 -37.88 5.72
C LEU A 158 15.45 -36.82 6.78
N GLU A 159 14.39 -37.09 7.56
CA GLU A 159 14.01 -36.24 8.68
C GLU A 159 15.11 -36.21 9.76
N GLU A 160 15.69 -37.34 10.15
CA GLU A 160 16.81 -37.38 11.12
C GLU A 160 18.00 -36.52 10.64
N LEU A 161 18.39 -36.64 9.37
CA LEU A 161 19.50 -35.87 8.79
C LEU A 161 19.22 -34.37 8.71
N ASP A 162 17.98 -33.95 8.41
CA ASP A 162 17.61 -32.53 8.44
C ASP A 162 17.50 -31.99 9.89
N TYR A 163 17.07 -32.81 10.87
CA TYR A 163 17.14 -32.44 12.29
C TYR A 163 18.59 -32.30 12.78
N GLU A 164 19.50 -33.21 12.42
CA GLU A 164 20.94 -33.11 12.73
C GLU A 164 21.56 -31.85 12.11
N ARG A 165 21.32 -31.63 10.81
CA ARG A 165 21.76 -30.43 10.08
C ARG A 165 21.28 -29.14 10.75
N ASN A 166 20.07 -29.14 11.32
CA ASN A 166 19.49 -27.96 11.95
C ASN A 166 19.97 -27.76 13.40
N ASP A 167 20.17 -28.82 14.19
CA ASP A 167 20.69 -28.71 15.58
C ASP A 167 22.14 -28.15 15.63
N HIS A 168 22.98 -28.51 14.65
CA HIS A 168 24.31 -27.88 14.49
C HIS A 168 24.24 -26.40 14.05
N SER A 169 23.09 -25.93 13.54
CA SER A 169 22.82 -24.52 13.24
C SER A 169 22.28 -23.77 14.46
N THR A 170 21.22 -24.28 15.10
CA THR A 170 20.51 -23.62 16.20
C THR A 170 21.36 -23.40 17.44
N LYS A 171 22.39 -24.23 17.69
CA LYS A 171 23.35 -24.03 18.80
C LYS A 171 24.23 -22.78 18.69
N ARG A 172 24.26 -22.10 17.54
CA ARG A 172 24.80 -20.72 17.42
C ARG A 172 23.74 -19.64 17.59
N ASP A 173 22.46 -19.99 17.41
CA ASP A 173 21.33 -19.09 17.30
C ASP A 173 20.29 -19.31 18.42
N MET A 174 20.79 -19.22 19.67
CA MET A 174 20.01 -18.58 20.74
C MET A 174 19.42 -17.26 20.21
N PRO A 175 18.14 -16.94 20.49
CA PRO A 175 17.48 -15.72 20.05
C PRO A 175 17.97 -14.49 20.83
N MET A 176 19.25 -14.16 20.64
CA MET A 176 19.79 -12.84 20.92
C MET A 176 19.15 -11.86 19.94
N ASP A 177 18.78 -10.68 20.43
CA ASP A 177 18.07 -9.65 19.67
C ASP A 177 18.69 -9.44 18.27
N PRO A 178 17.91 -9.50 17.16
CA PRO A 178 18.42 -9.24 15.82
C PRO A 178 19.18 -7.92 15.71
N GLU A 179 18.77 -6.90 16.46
CA GLU A 179 19.44 -5.59 16.48
C GLU A 179 20.85 -5.69 17.07
N LEU A 180 21.01 -6.40 18.19
CA LEU A 180 22.30 -6.62 18.84
C LEU A 180 23.21 -7.55 18.02
N ARG A 181 22.64 -8.50 17.27
CA ARG A 181 23.39 -9.33 16.30
C ARG A 181 23.87 -8.52 15.10
N PHE A 182 23.09 -7.52 14.67
CA PHE A 182 23.52 -6.56 13.67
C PHE A 182 24.62 -5.66 14.23
N GLU A 183 24.45 -5.11 15.44
CA GLU A 183 25.43 -4.25 16.10
C GLU A 183 26.75 -4.96 16.41
N GLU A 184 26.75 -6.21 16.86
CA GLU A 184 27.99 -6.96 17.11
C GLU A 184 28.76 -7.24 15.80
N ARG A 185 28.05 -7.52 14.69
CA ARG A 185 28.66 -7.68 13.36
C ARG A 185 29.16 -6.35 12.81
N PHE A 186 28.36 -5.28 12.94
CA PHE A 186 28.70 -3.94 12.49
C PHE A 186 29.91 -3.39 13.25
N GLY A 187 29.97 -3.58 14.58
CA GLY A 187 31.09 -3.22 15.44
C GLY A 187 32.37 -3.99 15.12
N LYS A 188 32.28 -5.29 14.81
CA LYS A 188 33.43 -6.09 14.32
C LYS A 188 33.94 -5.55 12.97
N VAL A 189 33.03 -5.27 12.03
CA VAL A 189 33.38 -4.67 10.72
C VAL A 189 33.95 -3.26 10.88
N LEU A 190 33.47 -2.45 11.83
CA LEU A 190 34.03 -1.14 12.15
C LEU A 190 35.46 -1.25 12.70
N ALA A 191 35.68 -2.14 13.67
CA ALA A 191 36.99 -2.38 14.26
C ALA A 191 38.00 -2.95 13.23
N GLU A 192 37.55 -3.82 12.33
CA GLU A 192 38.36 -4.33 11.22
C GLU A 192 38.65 -3.23 10.19
N LYS A 193 37.66 -2.40 9.83
CA LYS A 193 37.84 -1.21 8.98
C LYS A 193 38.81 -0.20 9.60
N ASP A 194 38.75 0.06 10.90
CA ASP A 194 39.67 0.97 11.62
C ASP A 194 41.08 0.38 11.70
N LYS A 195 41.21 -0.93 11.95
CA LYS A 195 42.51 -1.62 11.89
C LYS A 195 43.12 -1.53 10.49
N LEU A 196 42.36 -1.88 9.45
CA LEU A 196 42.82 -1.83 8.06
C LEU A 196 43.11 -0.40 7.59
N PHE A 197 42.39 0.60 8.11
CA PHE A 197 42.68 2.01 7.84
C PHE A 197 44.02 2.45 8.46
N ASN A 198 44.29 2.05 9.72
CA ASN A 198 45.56 2.34 10.38
C ASN A 198 46.74 1.60 9.71
N GLU A 199 46.55 0.32 9.36
CA GLU A 199 47.53 -0.51 8.64
C GLU A 199 47.81 0.06 7.24
N LYS A 200 46.77 0.54 6.52
CA LYS A 200 46.92 1.30 5.28
C LYS A 200 47.70 2.60 5.49
N GLN A 201 47.39 3.38 6.52
CA GLN A 201 48.07 4.65 6.78
C GLN A 201 49.56 4.47 7.13
N GLU A 202 49.89 3.41 7.88
CA GLU A 202 51.27 3.04 8.18
C GLU A 202 52.00 2.58 6.90
N LEU A 203 51.36 1.75 6.05
CA LEU A 203 51.91 1.37 4.75
C LEU A 203 52.12 2.58 3.83
N GLU A 204 51.14 3.48 3.69
CA GLU A 204 51.26 4.72 2.90
C GLU A 204 52.45 5.57 3.37
N LYS A 205 52.64 5.69 4.69
CA LYS A 205 53.81 6.38 5.26
C LYS A 205 55.13 5.66 4.94
N THR A 206 55.21 4.34 5.06
CA THR A 206 56.44 3.61 4.68
C THR A 206 56.75 3.72 3.19
N VAL A 207 55.73 3.81 2.34
CA VAL A 207 55.88 4.07 0.90
C VAL A 207 56.39 5.49 0.65
N GLU A 208 55.92 6.48 1.40
CA GLU A 208 56.44 7.86 1.34
C GLU A 208 57.91 7.93 1.81
N ASP A 209 58.24 7.35 2.97
CA ASP A 209 59.63 7.25 3.49
C ASP A 209 60.58 6.54 2.49
N LEU A 210 60.09 5.54 1.73
CA LEU A 210 60.85 4.85 0.69
C LEU A 210 61.01 5.69 -0.58
N HIS A 211 59.99 6.41 -1.04
CA HIS A 211 60.13 7.36 -2.16
C HIS A 211 61.12 8.47 -1.81
N ASP A 212 61.02 9.01 -0.60
CA ASP A 212 61.86 10.09 -0.10
C ASP A 212 63.33 9.61 0.07
N ARG A 213 63.54 8.34 0.42
CA ARG A 213 64.86 7.67 0.39
C ARG A 213 65.37 7.41 -1.03
N LEU A 214 64.51 7.02 -1.98
CA LEU A 214 64.89 6.83 -3.38
C LEU A 214 65.27 8.15 -4.05
N ALA A 215 64.54 9.23 -3.79
CA ALA A 215 64.87 10.57 -4.27
C ALA A 215 66.24 11.04 -3.77
N ARG A 216 66.52 10.89 -2.47
CA ARG A 216 67.85 11.17 -1.89
C ARG A 216 68.96 10.27 -2.46
N LEU A 217 68.66 9.01 -2.76
CA LEU A 217 69.62 8.09 -3.38
C LEU A 217 69.90 8.50 -4.83
N GLN A 218 68.89 8.91 -5.58
CA GLN A 218 69.02 9.40 -6.95
C GLN A 218 69.82 10.70 -7.01
N GLU A 219 69.53 11.69 -6.14
CA GLU A 219 70.35 12.91 -6.00
C GLU A 219 71.82 12.57 -5.66
N SER A 220 72.06 11.55 -4.82
CA SER A 220 73.41 11.07 -4.52
C SER A 220 74.10 10.36 -5.69
N TYR A 221 73.32 9.73 -6.59
CA TYR A 221 73.82 9.12 -7.81
C TYR A 221 74.16 10.18 -8.86
N ASP A 222 73.26 11.13 -9.11
CA ASP A 222 73.42 12.22 -10.06
C ASP A 222 74.64 13.09 -9.68
N THR A 223 74.81 13.42 -8.39
CA THR A 223 75.99 14.16 -7.90
C THR A 223 77.29 13.35 -7.91
N VAL A 224 77.24 12.02 -8.03
CA VAL A 224 78.41 11.16 -8.31
C VAL A 224 78.68 11.08 -9.81
N LEU A 225 77.64 11.05 -10.65
CA LEU A 225 77.74 11.07 -12.10
C LEU A 225 78.34 12.39 -12.61
N ASP A 226 77.90 13.54 -12.09
CA ASP A 226 78.48 14.86 -12.36
C ASP A 226 79.96 14.96 -11.95
N ARG A 227 80.36 14.24 -10.90
CA ARG A 227 81.77 14.15 -10.50
C ARG A 227 82.55 13.25 -11.44
N LEU A 228 81.98 12.13 -11.87
CA LEU A 228 82.60 11.23 -12.84
C LEU A 228 82.84 11.97 -14.16
N THR A 229 81.80 12.53 -14.78
CA THR A 229 81.91 13.31 -16.03
C THR A 229 82.88 14.47 -15.89
N SER A 230 82.83 15.25 -14.79
CA SER A 230 83.80 16.32 -14.53
C SER A 230 85.25 15.81 -14.39
N THR A 231 85.47 14.62 -13.84
CA THR A 231 86.81 14.01 -13.83
C THR A 231 87.21 13.43 -15.18
N GLU A 232 86.29 12.86 -15.95
CA GLU A 232 86.53 12.37 -17.31
C GLU A 232 86.87 13.52 -18.26
N ASP A 233 86.17 14.66 -18.21
CA ASP A 233 86.50 15.88 -18.96
C ASP A 233 87.88 16.44 -18.62
N ARG A 234 88.30 16.31 -17.36
CA ARG A 234 89.66 16.66 -16.91
C ARG A 234 90.69 15.64 -17.41
N LEU A 235 90.30 14.38 -17.59
CA LEU A 235 91.13 13.31 -18.13
C LEU A 235 91.23 13.38 -19.67
N THR A 236 90.17 13.80 -20.38
CA THR A 236 90.17 14.02 -21.83
C THR A 236 90.95 15.28 -22.20
N THR A 237 90.81 16.37 -21.45
CA THR A 237 91.66 17.57 -21.63
C THR A 237 93.14 17.28 -21.34
N LEU A 238 93.47 16.43 -20.35
CA LEU A 238 94.83 15.92 -20.15
C LEU A 238 95.31 14.99 -21.29
N LYS A 239 94.46 14.09 -21.80
CA LYS A 239 94.76 13.20 -22.94
C LYS A 239 94.87 13.93 -24.29
N SER A 240 94.32 15.13 -24.41
CA SER A 240 94.44 15.99 -25.60
C SER A 240 95.88 16.51 -25.84
N GLY A 241 96.83 16.19 -24.94
CA GLY A 241 98.26 16.47 -25.02
C GLY A 241 99.03 15.73 -26.13
N LYS A 242 98.62 15.92 -27.39
CA LYS A 242 99.45 15.87 -28.63
C LYS A 242 100.44 14.70 -28.80
N GLY A 243 100.05 13.68 -29.57
CA GLY A 243 100.94 12.64 -30.10
C GLY A 243 100.63 12.29 -31.56
N ASP A 244 101.65 12.29 -32.43
CA ASP A 244 101.53 12.11 -33.89
C ASP A 244 102.00 10.70 -34.33
N LEU A 245 101.13 9.93 -34.99
CA LEU A 245 101.40 8.56 -35.44
C LEU A 245 100.64 8.19 -36.75
N ILE A 246 100.85 8.96 -37.82
CA ILE A 246 100.39 8.56 -39.17
C ILE A 246 101.41 7.58 -39.79
N PRO A 247 101.15 6.27 -39.71
CA PRO A 247 100.81 5.56 -40.94
C PRO A 247 99.64 4.57 -40.80
N ASN A 248 99.02 4.45 -39.61
CA ASN A 248 97.89 3.53 -39.36
C ASN A 248 96.52 4.19 -39.60
N ALA A 249 96.49 5.37 -40.23
CA ALA A 249 95.30 6.19 -40.35
C ALA A 249 94.18 5.53 -41.19
N LYS A 250 94.49 4.96 -42.36
CA LYS A 250 93.46 4.37 -43.25
C LYS A 250 92.82 3.10 -42.70
N THR A 251 93.59 2.30 -41.97
CA THR A 251 93.13 1.09 -41.27
C THR A 251 92.29 1.45 -40.04
N LEU A 252 92.65 2.54 -39.34
CA LEU A 252 91.79 3.14 -38.32
C LEU A 252 90.51 3.71 -38.94
N GLU A 253 90.58 4.54 -39.99
CA GLU A 253 89.41 5.08 -40.71
C GLU A 253 88.45 3.98 -41.18
N SER A 254 88.95 2.88 -41.75
CA SER A 254 88.08 1.75 -42.15
C SER A 254 87.43 1.06 -40.95
N ARG A 255 88.14 0.98 -39.81
CA ARG A 255 87.62 0.37 -38.59
C ARG A 255 86.64 1.29 -37.86
N THR A 256 86.90 2.60 -37.84
CA THR A 256 85.99 3.64 -37.35
C THR A 256 84.71 3.62 -38.16
N ARG A 257 84.78 3.59 -39.50
CA ARG A 257 83.59 3.44 -40.35
C ARG A 257 82.83 2.14 -40.07
N GLN A 258 83.51 1.01 -39.94
CA GLN A 258 82.87 -0.25 -39.54
C GLN A 258 82.23 -0.19 -38.14
N GLN A 259 82.75 0.64 -37.23
CA GLN A 259 82.13 0.89 -35.92
C GLN A 259 80.97 1.89 -36.02
N GLU A 260 81.05 2.92 -36.87
CA GLU A 260 79.96 3.85 -37.17
C GLU A 260 78.78 3.12 -37.85
N ASP A 261 79.04 2.28 -38.86
CA ASP A 261 78.06 1.40 -39.52
C ASP A 261 77.42 0.43 -38.51
N LEU A 262 78.22 -0.14 -37.60
CA LEU A 262 77.73 -1.04 -36.55
C LEU A 262 76.85 -0.29 -35.55
N ILE A 263 77.28 0.90 -35.10
CA ILE A 263 76.53 1.78 -34.19
C ILE A 263 75.20 2.18 -34.85
N ALA A 264 75.20 2.68 -36.08
CA ALA A 264 73.99 3.01 -36.83
C ALA A 264 73.05 1.79 -36.98
N SER A 265 73.59 0.58 -37.16
CA SER A 265 72.78 -0.65 -37.18
C SER A 265 72.21 -1.05 -35.81
N GLN A 266 72.84 -0.65 -34.71
CA GLN A 266 72.38 -0.87 -33.34
C GLN A 266 71.36 0.19 -32.95
N GLU A 267 71.60 1.46 -33.26
CA GLU A 267 70.67 2.59 -33.11
C GLU A 267 69.37 2.34 -33.89
N ALA A 268 69.46 1.88 -35.15
CA ALA A 268 68.28 1.53 -35.94
C ALA A 268 67.48 0.34 -35.34
N LYS A 269 68.15 -0.61 -34.69
CA LYS A 269 67.48 -1.72 -33.97
C LYS A 269 66.85 -1.25 -32.66
N ILE A 270 67.53 -0.37 -31.92
CA ILE A 270 67.01 0.26 -30.70
C ILE A 270 65.75 1.05 -31.05
N GLN A 271 65.80 1.89 -32.10
CA GLN A 271 64.64 2.65 -32.57
C GLN A 271 63.49 1.72 -32.98
N ALA A 272 63.75 0.69 -33.80
CA ALA A 272 62.71 -0.27 -34.19
C ALA A 272 62.07 -0.98 -32.98
N SER A 273 62.87 -1.34 -31.97
CA SER A 273 62.35 -1.93 -30.72
C SER A 273 61.59 -0.94 -29.85
N GLN A 274 61.96 0.35 -29.89
CA GLN A 274 61.26 1.43 -29.19
C GLN A 274 59.90 1.71 -29.86
N ASP A 275 59.87 1.77 -31.20
CA ASP A 275 58.65 1.90 -31.99
C ASP A 275 57.70 0.72 -31.74
N GLU A 276 58.23 -0.50 -31.64
CA GLU A 276 57.47 -1.70 -31.26
C GLU A 276 56.91 -1.58 -29.82
N ILE A 277 57.74 -1.21 -28.84
CA ILE A 277 57.34 -1.00 -27.45
C ILE A 277 56.23 0.06 -27.34
N ASP A 278 56.33 1.17 -28.06
CA ASP A 278 55.34 2.25 -28.03
C ASP A 278 54.05 1.85 -28.76
N SER A 279 54.14 1.07 -29.84
CA SER A 279 52.96 0.45 -30.46
C SER A 279 52.23 -0.49 -29.49
N LEU A 280 52.97 -1.33 -28.76
CA LEU A 280 52.43 -2.25 -27.76
C LEU A 280 51.79 -1.49 -26.60
N ARG A 281 52.43 -0.44 -26.08
CA ARG A 281 51.86 0.46 -25.05
C ARG A 281 50.53 1.05 -25.49
N MET A 282 50.42 1.49 -26.75
CA MET A 282 49.16 2.01 -27.30
C MET A 282 48.09 0.92 -27.43
N THR A 283 48.44 -0.32 -27.78
CA THR A 283 47.46 -1.42 -27.77
C THR A 283 47.00 -1.78 -26.35
N VAL A 284 47.90 -1.76 -25.36
CA VAL A 284 47.60 -2.03 -23.95
C VAL A 284 46.64 -0.97 -23.39
N GLU A 285 46.89 0.33 -23.57
CA GLU A 285 45.95 1.35 -23.09
C GLU A 285 44.62 1.33 -23.87
N SER A 286 44.64 0.99 -25.17
CA SER A 286 43.39 0.76 -25.93
C SER A 286 42.56 -0.38 -25.35
N LEU A 287 43.19 -1.49 -24.96
CA LEU A 287 42.54 -2.61 -24.29
C LEU A 287 42.08 -2.24 -22.87
N ARG A 288 42.86 -1.44 -22.13
CA ARG A 288 42.50 -0.94 -20.79
C ARG A 288 41.26 -0.04 -20.84
N VAL A 289 41.20 0.88 -21.80
CA VAL A 289 40.02 1.74 -22.03
C VAL A 289 38.80 0.93 -22.49
N LYS A 290 38.98 -0.13 -23.29
CA LYS A 290 37.88 -1.05 -23.65
C LYS A 290 37.38 -1.82 -22.44
N ASN A 291 38.28 -2.37 -21.61
CA ASN A 291 37.93 -3.09 -20.39
C ASN A 291 37.17 -2.19 -19.40
N LEU A 292 37.62 -0.95 -19.18
CA LEU A 292 36.92 0.07 -18.39
C LEU A 292 35.51 0.41 -18.93
N ARG A 293 35.28 0.31 -20.25
CA ARG A 293 33.93 0.46 -20.84
C ARG A 293 33.06 -0.77 -20.65
N PHE A 294 33.64 -1.97 -20.74
CA PHE A 294 32.92 -3.21 -20.46
C PHE A 294 32.51 -3.31 -18.99
N GLN A 295 33.38 -2.93 -18.05
CA GLN A 295 33.04 -2.88 -16.63
C GLN A 295 31.85 -1.95 -16.39
N LYS A 296 31.92 -0.70 -16.87
CA LYS A 296 30.79 0.24 -16.76
C LYS A 296 29.50 -0.30 -17.36
N LEU A 297 29.56 -0.87 -18.57
CA LEU A 297 28.37 -1.42 -19.22
C LEU A 297 27.80 -2.65 -18.48
N GLN A 298 28.62 -3.37 -17.71
CA GLN A 298 28.18 -4.43 -16.81
C GLN A 298 27.56 -3.86 -15.53
N ASP A 299 28.18 -2.82 -14.94
CA ASP A 299 27.65 -2.09 -13.78
C ASP A 299 26.26 -1.50 -14.10
N ASP A 300 26.14 -0.78 -15.24
CA ASP A 300 24.91 -0.23 -15.80
C ASP A 300 23.85 -1.34 -16.03
N TYR A 301 24.26 -2.51 -16.52
CA TYR A 301 23.37 -3.65 -16.78
C TYR A 301 22.83 -4.28 -15.49
N ASP A 302 23.69 -4.48 -14.48
CA ASP A 302 23.27 -5.02 -13.19
C ASP A 302 22.41 -4.00 -12.41
N GLU A 303 22.61 -2.70 -12.57
CA GLU A 303 21.69 -1.66 -12.09
C GLU A 303 20.30 -1.79 -12.73
N VAL A 304 20.20 -1.74 -14.07
CA VAL A 304 18.92 -1.86 -14.80
C VAL A 304 18.21 -3.19 -14.51
N LYS A 305 18.96 -4.28 -14.31
CA LYS A 305 18.45 -5.59 -13.89
C LYS A 305 17.89 -5.56 -12.46
N ASN A 306 18.54 -4.86 -11.54
CA ASN A 306 18.04 -4.65 -10.18
C ASN A 306 16.78 -3.76 -10.18
N GLU A 307 16.72 -2.70 -11.00
CA GLU A 307 15.52 -1.88 -11.19
C GLU A 307 14.36 -2.72 -11.74
N ARG A 308 14.59 -3.50 -12.80
CA ARG A 308 13.61 -4.44 -13.38
C ARG A 308 13.03 -5.37 -12.30
N ASP A 309 13.87 -5.92 -11.43
CA ASP A 309 13.42 -6.87 -10.41
C ASP A 309 12.70 -6.17 -9.25
N GLN A 310 13.05 -4.91 -8.93
CA GLN A 310 12.24 -4.07 -8.03
C GLN A 310 10.88 -3.73 -8.64
N LEU A 311 10.83 -3.33 -9.92
CA LEU A 311 9.59 -3.02 -10.63
C LEU A 311 8.69 -4.25 -10.75
N SER A 312 9.25 -5.42 -11.03
CA SER A 312 8.54 -6.71 -11.01
C SER A 312 7.95 -7.02 -9.63
N ARG A 313 8.71 -6.83 -8.55
CA ARG A 313 8.19 -6.98 -7.17
C ARG A 313 7.07 -5.98 -6.86
N ARG A 314 7.20 -4.71 -7.29
CA ARG A 314 6.17 -3.66 -7.12
C ARG A 314 4.90 -3.98 -7.93
N ALA A 315 5.02 -4.47 -9.16
CA ALA A 315 3.89 -4.89 -10.00
C ALA A 315 3.15 -6.09 -9.39
N ASN A 316 3.88 -7.10 -8.90
CA ASN A 316 3.30 -8.24 -8.20
C ASN A 316 2.61 -7.85 -6.87
N ALA A 317 3.10 -6.82 -6.18
CA ALA A 317 2.41 -6.24 -5.03
C ALA A 317 1.15 -5.47 -5.44
N ALA A 318 1.22 -4.66 -6.50
CA ALA A 318 0.08 -3.91 -7.04
C ALA A 318 -1.06 -4.82 -7.48
N GLU A 319 -0.78 -5.92 -8.19
CA GLU A 319 -1.79 -6.90 -8.59
C GLU A 319 -2.41 -7.62 -7.38
N LYS A 320 -1.62 -7.94 -6.33
CA LYS A 320 -2.18 -8.45 -5.06
C LYS A 320 -3.09 -7.43 -4.36
N TYR A 321 -2.78 -6.14 -4.41
CA TYR A 321 -3.69 -5.09 -3.93
C TYR A 321 -4.94 -4.95 -4.81
N ARG A 322 -4.81 -5.06 -6.14
CA ARG A 322 -5.95 -5.04 -7.08
C ARG A 322 -6.90 -6.21 -6.85
N GLN A 323 -6.37 -7.41 -6.61
CA GLN A 323 -7.16 -8.60 -6.24
C GLN A 323 -7.87 -8.43 -4.89
N LYS A 324 -7.20 -7.88 -3.87
CA LYS A 324 -7.84 -7.55 -2.58
C LYS A 324 -8.94 -6.50 -2.72
N LEU A 325 -8.73 -5.47 -3.53
CA LEU A 325 -9.74 -4.44 -3.80
C LEU A 325 -10.95 -5.01 -4.55
N GLN A 326 -10.70 -5.87 -5.54
CA GLN A 326 -11.76 -6.57 -6.26
C GLN A 326 -12.60 -7.46 -5.32
N ALA A 327 -11.94 -8.29 -4.49
CA ALA A 327 -12.62 -9.10 -3.48
C ALA A 327 -13.43 -8.24 -2.48
N SER A 328 -12.88 -7.11 -2.02
CA SER A 328 -13.60 -6.16 -1.15
C SER A 328 -14.84 -5.57 -1.80
N HIS A 329 -14.79 -5.29 -3.11
CA HIS A 329 -15.93 -4.77 -3.86
C HIS A 329 -16.96 -5.87 -4.19
N ASP A 330 -16.54 -7.12 -4.33
CA ASP A 330 -17.46 -8.26 -4.46
C ASP A 330 -18.16 -8.57 -3.13
N PHE A 331 -17.47 -8.48 -1.98
CA PHE A 331 -18.10 -8.50 -0.65
C PHE A 331 -19.02 -7.29 -0.39
N GLU A 332 -18.74 -6.13 -0.98
CA GLU A 332 -19.62 -4.96 -0.92
C GLU A 332 -20.94 -5.21 -1.69
N LYS A 333 -20.87 -5.80 -2.90
CA LYS A 333 -22.06 -6.24 -3.66
C LYS A 333 -22.87 -7.28 -2.88
N GLU A 334 -22.21 -8.26 -2.27
CA GLU A 334 -22.86 -9.28 -1.44
C GLU A 334 -23.56 -8.63 -0.24
N ASN A 335 -22.91 -7.68 0.45
CA ASN A 335 -23.53 -6.91 1.53
C ASN A 335 -24.75 -6.10 1.05
N MET A 336 -24.71 -5.51 -0.15
CA MET A 336 -25.87 -4.80 -0.71
C MET A 336 -27.00 -5.76 -1.10
N ALA A 337 -26.67 -6.94 -1.65
CA ALA A 337 -27.65 -7.98 -1.94
C ALA A 337 -28.33 -8.51 -0.67
N LEU A 338 -27.56 -8.78 0.38
CA LEU A 338 -28.07 -9.19 1.69
C LEU A 338 -28.92 -8.09 2.35
N LYS A 339 -28.51 -6.81 2.26
CA LYS A 339 -29.33 -5.68 2.75
C LYS A 339 -30.67 -5.57 2.01
N ASN A 340 -30.68 -5.78 0.68
CA ASN A 340 -31.91 -5.82 -0.09
C ASN A 340 -32.79 -7.01 0.33
N GLN A 341 -32.21 -8.22 0.46
CA GLN A 341 -32.94 -9.41 0.93
C GLN A 341 -33.54 -9.22 2.33
N VAL A 342 -32.81 -8.58 3.26
CA VAL A 342 -33.32 -8.24 4.60
C VAL A 342 -34.47 -7.24 4.50
N LYS A 343 -34.38 -6.23 3.64
CA LYS A 343 -35.46 -5.25 3.40
C LYS A 343 -36.71 -5.91 2.80
N ASP A 344 -36.52 -6.84 1.87
CA ASP A 344 -37.61 -7.59 1.23
C ASP A 344 -38.29 -8.55 2.21
N LEU A 345 -37.52 -9.25 3.06
CA LEU A 345 -38.06 -10.06 4.16
C LEU A 345 -38.78 -9.19 5.21
N GLN A 346 -38.27 -8.00 5.53
CA GLN A 346 -38.96 -7.03 6.39
C GLN A 346 -40.24 -6.45 5.75
N GLN A 347 -40.34 -6.43 4.42
CA GLN A 347 -41.56 -6.08 3.70
C GLN A 347 -42.56 -7.23 3.76
N GLN A 348 -42.15 -8.44 3.39
CA GLN A 348 -42.96 -9.65 3.49
C GLN A 348 -43.53 -9.85 4.90
N LEU A 349 -42.72 -9.66 5.96
CA LEU A 349 -43.18 -9.78 7.35
C LEU A 349 -44.29 -8.76 7.69
N ARG A 350 -44.12 -7.50 7.29
CA ARG A 350 -45.15 -6.45 7.48
C ARG A 350 -46.41 -6.74 6.68
N ASP A 351 -46.27 -7.27 5.46
CA ASP A 351 -47.41 -7.66 4.64
C ASP A 351 -48.14 -8.89 5.22
N THR A 352 -47.42 -9.86 5.82
CA THR A 352 -48.05 -10.96 6.56
C THR A 352 -48.75 -10.49 7.84
N ASP A 353 -48.18 -9.55 8.59
CA ASP A 353 -48.82 -8.97 9.79
C ASP A 353 -50.12 -8.23 9.43
N ILE A 354 -50.12 -7.46 8.33
CA ILE A 354 -51.31 -6.74 7.83
C ILE A 354 -52.37 -7.75 7.36
N ASN A 355 -51.97 -8.75 6.59
CA ASN A 355 -52.86 -9.81 6.13
C ASN A 355 -53.47 -10.60 7.30
N GLN A 356 -52.66 -10.98 8.30
CA GLN A 356 -53.11 -11.70 9.49
C GLN A 356 -54.11 -10.88 10.31
N LYS A 357 -53.86 -9.58 10.52
CA LYS A 357 -54.82 -8.67 11.18
C LYS A 357 -56.15 -8.66 10.43
N SER A 358 -56.11 -8.44 9.11
CA SER A 358 -57.32 -8.44 8.28
C SER A 358 -58.02 -9.80 8.19
N SER A 359 -57.31 -10.92 8.43
CA SER A 359 -57.94 -12.22 8.62
C SER A 359 -58.67 -12.25 9.95
N SER A 360 -58.00 -11.90 11.05
CA SER A 360 -58.61 -11.93 12.39
C SER A 360 -59.82 -11.00 12.53
N GLU A 361 -59.83 -9.86 11.82
CA GLU A 361 -61.00 -8.97 11.71
C GLU A 361 -62.20 -9.67 11.04
N ARG A 362 -61.95 -10.39 9.94
CA ARG A 362 -62.97 -11.19 9.25
C ARG A 362 -63.40 -12.42 10.04
N ASP A 363 -62.49 -13.06 10.78
CA ASP A 363 -62.80 -14.19 11.64
C ASP A 363 -63.73 -13.78 12.81
N VAL A 364 -63.55 -12.56 13.35
CA VAL A 364 -64.49 -11.94 14.30
C VAL A 364 -65.85 -11.65 13.64
N GLU A 365 -65.87 -11.03 12.45
CA GLU A 365 -67.11 -10.75 11.70
C GLU A 365 -67.90 -12.05 11.39
N LEU A 366 -67.19 -13.11 10.99
CA LEU A 366 -67.76 -14.44 10.76
C LEU A 366 -68.32 -15.07 12.04
N GLU A 367 -67.69 -14.87 13.19
CA GLU A 367 -68.20 -15.37 14.47
C GLU A 367 -69.42 -14.57 14.96
N GLU A 368 -69.49 -13.25 14.70
CA GLU A 368 -70.71 -12.46 14.90
C GLU A 368 -71.85 -12.95 14.01
N TYR A 369 -71.59 -13.21 12.72
CA TYR A 369 -72.60 -13.81 11.84
C TYR A 369 -73.04 -15.21 12.31
N ARG A 370 -72.12 -16.09 12.74
CA ARG A 370 -72.46 -17.40 13.34
C ARG A 370 -73.30 -17.26 14.61
N ARG A 371 -73.08 -16.23 15.41
CA ARG A 371 -73.83 -15.97 16.65
C ARG A 371 -75.26 -15.43 16.39
N VAL A 372 -75.45 -14.70 15.29
CA VAL A 372 -76.75 -14.11 14.92
C VAL A 372 -77.60 -15.06 14.07
N LEU A 373 -76.99 -15.88 13.20
CA LEU A 373 -77.69 -16.76 12.27
C LEU A 373 -78.74 -17.69 12.95
N PRO A 374 -78.46 -18.38 14.07
CA PRO A 374 -79.46 -19.23 14.74
C PRO A 374 -80.69 -18.46 15.24
N ARG A 375 -80.55 -17.16 15.56
CA ARG A 375 -81.69 -16.31 15.93
C ARG A 375 -82.56 -16.02 14.71
N ILE A 376 -81.94 -15.64 13.58
CA ILE A 376 -82.66 -15.43 12.32
C ILE A 376 -83.35 -16.72 11.86
N GLU A 377 -82.73 -17.89 12.07
CA GLU A 377 -83.34 -19.19 11.77
C GLU A 377 -84.52 -19.52 12.69
N GLN A 378 -84.41 -19.21 14.00
CA GLN A 378 -85.52 -19.32 14.96
C GLN A 378 -86.66 -18.36 14.58
N ASP A 379 -86.39 -17.07 14.41
CA ASP A 379 -87.38 -16.04 14.04
C ASP A 379 -88.11 -16.44 12.74
N ARG A 380 -87.37 -16.94 11.74
CA ARG A 380 -87.95 -17.46 10.50
C ARG A 380 -88.88 -18.66 10.76
N HIS A 381 -88.52 -19.56 11.67
CA HIS A 381 -89.35 -20.71 12.02
C HIS A 381 -90.61 -20.31 12.81
N GLU A 382 -90.50 -19.35 13.72
CA GLU A 382 -91.63 -18.75 14.44
C GLU A 382 -92.58 -18.03 13.48
N ILE A 383 -92.07 -17.17 12.59
CA ILE A 383 -92.84 -16.52 11.53
C ILE A 383 -93.51 -17.56 10.62
N GLN A 384 -92.81 -18.65 10.26
CA GLN A 384 -93.40 -19.71 9.44
C GLN A 384 -94.54 -20.46 10.17
N ASN A 385 -94.45 -20.62 11.49
CA ASN A 385 -95.50 -21.27 12.27
C ASN A 385 -96.70 -20.33 12.53
N VAL A 386 -96.46 -19.04 12.80
CA VAL A 386 -97.50 -18.01 12.84
C VAL A 386 -98.22 -17.92 11.48
N LYS A 387 -97.46 -17.95 10.37
CA LYS A 387 -98.02 -17.99 9.01
C LYS A 387 -98.96 -19.19 8.82
N LYS A 388 -98.51 -20.42 9.14
CA LYS A 388 -99.37 -21.63 9.04
C LYS A 388 -100.65 -21.51 9.88
N GLN A 389 -100.55 -20.95 11.10
CA GLN A 389 -101.71 -20.76 11.97
C GLN A 389 -102.69 -19.73 11.38
N LEU A 390 -102.19 -18.65 10.77
CA LEU A 390 -103.01 -17.67 10.06
C LEU A 390 -103.64 -18.26 8.79
N GLU A 391 -102.90 -19.07 8.03
CA GLU A 391 -103.41 -19.79 6.85
C GLU A 391 -104.54 -20.76 7.24
N PHE A 392 -104.37 -21.54 8.31
CA PHE A 392 -105.42 -22.41 8.86
C PHE A 392 -106.64 -21.62 9.36
N ASN A 393 -106.43 -20.56 10.15
CA ASN A 393 -107.50 -19.70 10.64
C ASN A 393 -108.26 -19.02 9.48
N ASN A 394 -107.55 -18.59 8.43
CA ASN A 394 -108.15 -17.99 7.25
C ASN A 394 -108.99 -19.01 6.47
N HIS A 395 -108.45 -20.22 6.23
CA HIS A 395 -109.19 -21.30 5.56
C HIS A 395 -110.46 -21.70 6.33
N ALA A 396 -110.38 -21.84 7.66
CA ALA A 396 -111.53 -22.13 8.51
C ALA A 396 -112.56 -20.98 8.56
N LEU A 397 -112.14 -19.73 8.32
CA LEU A 397 -113.07 -18.61 8.12
C LEU A 397 -113.68 -18.62 6.72
N THR A 398 -112.93 -18.96 5.67
CA THR A 398 -113.45 -19.15 4.31
C THR A 398 -114.47 -20.29 4.25
N GLU A 399 -114.20 -21.43 4.89
CA GLU A 399 -115.12 -22.58 4.97
C GLU A 399 -116.43 -22.22 5.69
N ARG A 400 -116.34 -21.45 6.79
CA ARG A 400 -117.53 -20.93 7.50
C ARG A 400 -118.30 -19.90 6.67
N LEU A 401 -117.59 -19.02 5.96
CA LEU A 401 -118.20 -18.03 5.07
C LEU A 401 -118.92 -18.72 3.91
N GLN A 402 -118.26 -19.68 3.24
CA GLN A 402 -118.87 -20.51 2.21
C GLN A 402 -120.07 -21.31 2.76
N SER A 403 -119.98 -21.87 3.97
CA SER A 403 -121.11 -22.57 4.61
C SER A 403 -122.31 -21.65 4.89
N ALA A 404 -122.05 -20.38 5.18
CA ALA A 404 -123.07 -19.36 5.37
C ALA A 404 -123.63 -18.83 4.04
N GLU A 405 -122.81 -18.68 3.00
CA GLU A 405 -123.23 -18.35 1.63
C GLU A 405 -124.09 -19.49 1.04
N ASP A 406 -123.68 -20.74 1.23
CA ASP A 406 -124.45 -21.95 0.90
C ASP A 406 -125.81 -21.97 1.62
N GLN A 407 -125.86 -21.54 2.89
CA GLN A 407 -127.12 -21.47 3.63
C GLN A 407 -127.98 -20.30 3.16
N LEU A 408 -127.40 -19.12 2.92
CA LEU A 408 -128.10 -18.00 2.32
C LEU A 408 -128.64 -18.34 0.92
N ALA A 409 -127.93 -19.12 0.12
CA ALA A 409 -128.41 -19.60 -1.18
C ALA A 409 -129.60 -20.58 -1.05
N ARG A 410 -129.62 -21.43 -0.02
CA ARG A 410 -130.79 -22.27 0.32
C ARG A 410 -131.96 -21.41 0.80
N ASP A 411 -131.70 -20.47 1.68
CA ASP A 411 -132.71 -19.58 2.25
C ASP A 411 -133.30 -18.69 1.13
N GLU A 412 -132.48 -18.11 0.25
CA GLU A 412 -132.91 -17.38 -0.96
C GLU A 412 -133.70 -18.25 -1.94
N ALA A 413 -133.31 -19.52 -2.13
CA ALA A 413 -134.08 -20.45 -2.95
C ALA A 413 -135.47 -20.73 -2.36
N THR A 414 -135.56 -20.98 -1.04
CA THR A 414 -136.87 -21.14 -0.37
C THR A 414 -137.68 -19.84 -0.33
N ILE A 415 -137.02 -18.68 -0.24
CA ILE A 415 -137.67 -17.36 -0.37
C ILE A 415 -138.17 -17.13 -1.80
N SER A 416 -137.46 -17.61 -2.84
CA SER A 416 -137.98 -17.59 -4.21
C SER A 416 -139.16 -18.52 -4.36
N GLU A 417 -139.07 -19.77 -3.88
CA GLU A 417 -140.18 -20.73 -3.91
C GLU A 417 -141.41 -20.18 -3.17
N LEU A 418 -141.24 -19.55 -2.01
CA LEU A 418 -142.33 -18.87 -1.29
C LEU A 418 -142.86 -17.65 -2.03
N ARG A 419 -142.00 -16.83 -2.66
CA ARG A 419 -142.42 -15.67 -3.47
C ARG A 419 -143.16 -16.11 -4.74
N ASP A 420 -142.72 -17.17 -5.39
CA ASP A 420 -143.36 -17.72 -6.58
C ASP A 420 -144.64 -18.47 -6.20
N ARG A 421 -144.71 -19.11 -5.03
CA ARG A 421 -145.96 -19.64 -4.48
C ARG A 421 -146.95 -18.54 -4.08
N ILE A 422 -146.48 -17.41 -3.59
CA ILE A 422 -147.30 -16.20 -3.41
C ILE A 422 -147.76 -15.69 -4.79
N ARG A 423 -146.88 -15.63 -5.79
CA ARG A 423 -147.20 -15.25 -7.19
C ARG A 423 -148.21 -16.18 -7.86
N GLU A 424 -148.23 -17.47 -7.53
CA GLU A 424 -149.25 -18.45 -7.95
C GLU A 424 -150.61 -18.24 -7.27
N LEU A 425 -150.61 -17.74 -6.03
CA LEU A 425 -151.82 -17.45 -5.26
C LEU A 425 -152.37 -16.03 -5.54
N GLU A 426 -151.49 -15.10 -5.95
CA GLU A 426 -151.76 -13.69 -6.24
C GLU A 426 -151.69 -13.43 -7.76
N GLY A 427 -152.58 -14.07 -8.52
CA GLY A 427 -152.62 -13.93 -9.98
C GLY A 427 -153.11 -12.56 -10.48
N LEU A 428 -152.23 -11.55 -10.52
CA LEU A 428 -152.36 -10.29 -11.28
C LEU A 428 -150.99 -9.58 -11.47
N GLU A 429 -150.97 -8.43 -12.16
CA GLU A 429 -149.81 -8.00 -12.99
C GLU A 429 -148.87 -6.90 -12.43
N THR A 430 -147.55 -7.15 -12.50
CA THR A 430 -146.46 -6.16 -12.78
C THR A 430 -146.16 -5.04 -11.73
N PRO A 431 -145.16 -4.14 -11.96
CA PRO A 431 -143.71 -4.38 -12.08
C PRO A 431 -142.82 -3.44 -11.21
N THR A 432 -141.50 -3.70 -11.11
CA THR A 432 -140.34 -2.73 -11.10
C THR A 432 -139.06 -3.39 -10.51
N THR A 433 -137.96 -3.58 -11.25
CA THR A 433 -136.71 -2.75 -11.42
C THR A 433 -135.66 -2.87 -10.26
N PRO A 434 -134.37 -2.43 -10.38
CA PRO A 434 -133.24 -3.33 -10.07
C PRO A 434 -132.24 -2.82 -8.99
N GLY A 435 -131.28 -3.68 -8.61
CA GLY A 435 -130.17 -3.33 -7.71
C GLY A 435 -128.86 -4.03 -8.06
N SER A 436 -127.93 -3.30 -8.70
CA SER A 436 -126.54 -3.71 -8.93
C SER A 436 -125.62 -2.93 -7.99
N THR A 437 -124.55 -3.55 -7.47
CA THR A 437 -123.18 -2.97 -7.53
C THR A 437 -122.11 -3.89 -6.94
N THR A 438 -121.10 -4.23 -7.75
CA THR A 438 -119.77 -4.64 -7.28
C THR A 438 -118.71 -3.70 -7.84
N PRO A 439 -117.83 -3.10 -7.02
CA PRO A 439 -116.65 -2.40 -7.53
C PRO A 439 -115.32 -3.04 -7.07
N LYS A 440 -114.40 -3.22 -8.03
CA LYS A 440 -112.97 -3.41 -7.75
C LYS A 440 -112.25 -2.05 -7.85
N ALA A 441 -111.16 -1.89 -7.11
CA ALA A 441 -110.11 -0.90 -7.36
C ALA A 441 -108.75 -1.66 -7.38
N HIS A 442 -107.71 -1.39 -8.19
CA HIS A 442 -107.10 -0.15 -8.70
C HIS A 442 -106.51 0.73 -7.57
N GLY A 443 -105.24 1.14 -7.59
CA GLY A 443 -104.14 0.81 -8.52
C GLY A 443 -103.12 1.94 -8.62
N THR A 444 -101.94 1.81 -8.00
CA THR A 444 -100.94 2.90 -7.91
C THR A 444 -99.50 2.37 -7.90
N PHE A 445 -98.82 2.39 -9.04
CA PHE A 445 -97.35 2.23 -9.16
C PHE A 445 -96.71 3.04 -10.31
N GLN A 446 -97.51 3.62 -11.22
CA GLN A 446 -96.99 4.29 -12.42
C GLN A 446 -96.24 5.61 -12.15
N ARG A 447 -96.48 6.26 -11.00
CA ARG A 447 -95.99 7.62 -10.71
C ARG A 447 -94.51 7.68 -10.29
N ASP A 448 -93.96 6.58 -9.77
CA ASP A 448 -92.65 6.61 -9.11
C ASP A 448 -91.49 6.40 -10.10
N LEU A 449 -91.77 5.82 -11.28
CA LEU A 449 -90.78 5.57 -12.33
C LEU A 449 -90.35 6.87 -13.05
N ASP A 450 -91.30 7.79 -13.26
CA ASP A 450 -91.11 9.07 -13.98
C ASP A 450 -90.30 10.11 -13.17
N GLU A 451 -90.00 9.85 -11.89
CA GLU A 451 -89.24 10.74 -11.00
C GLU A 451 -87.74 10.39 -10.96
N VAL A 452 -87.36 9.15 -11.32
CA VAL A 452 -85.96 8.70 -11.36
C VAL A 452 -85.25 9.26 -12.59
N GLY A 453 -85.82 9.08 -13.78
CA GLY A 453 -85.21 9.51 -15.05
C GLY A 453 -84.96 11.03 -15.17
N ARG A 454 -85.64 11.85 -14.37
CA ARG A 454 -85.42 13.30 -14.32
C ARG A 454 -84.18 13.72 -13.53
N ARG A 455 -83.70 12.91 -12.58
CA ARG A 455 -82.44 13.20 -11.84
C ARG A 455 -81.19 12.87 -12.65
N GLU A 456 -81.22 11.78 -13.42
CA GLU A 456 -80.08 11.35 -14.25
C GLU A 456 -79.72 12.40 -15.33
N ALA A 457 -80.73 12.99 -15.96
CA ALA A 457 -80.54 14.05 -16.95
C ALA A 457 -79.85 15.31 -16.39
N GLN A 458 -80.07 15.61 -15.10
CA GLN A 458 -79.60 16.85 -14.46
C GLN A 458 -78.11 16.76 -14.08
N LEU A 459 -77.66 15.63 -13.54
CA LEU A 459 -76.24 15.36 -13.20
C LEU A 459 -75.32 15.32 -14.43
N LYS A 460 -75.87 15.04 -15.61
CA LYS A 460 -75.11 14.99 -16.87
C LYS A 460 -74.67 16.38 -17.36
N ILE A 461 -75.51 17.40 -17.15
CA ILE A 461 -75.24 18.79 -17.56
C ILE A 461 -74.11 19.39 -16.70
N GLU A 462 -74.16 19.16 -15.39
CA GLU A 462 -73.16 19.63 -14.41
C GLU A 462 -71.74 19.13 -14.72
N ASN A 463 -71.61 17.88 -15.20
CA ASN A 463 -70.33 17.29 -15.62
C ASN A 463 -69.74 17.92 -16.89
N GLU A 464 -70.56 18.48 -17.79
CA GLU A 464 -70.09 19.18 -19.00
C GLU A 464 -69.68 20.63 -18.71
N GLU A 465 -70.18 21.22 -17.62
CA GLU A 465 -69.83 22.57 -17.17
C GLU A 465 -68.45 22.59 -16.48
N LEU A 466 -68.21 21.70 -15.51
CA LEU A 466 -66.95 21.58 -14.78
C LEU A 466 -65.75 21.29 -15.70
N ARG A 467 -65.94 20.49 -16.76
CA ARG A 467 -64.92 20.25 -17.79
C ARG A 467 -64.52 21.53 -18.54
N ARG A 468 -65.41 22.51 -18.65
CA ARG A 468 -65.24 23.74 -19.42
C ARG A 468 -64.50 24.86 -18.66
N GLU A 469 -64.30 24.68 -17.35
CA GLU A 469 -63.50 25.59 -16.51
C GLU A 469 -62.03 25.18 -16.45
N LEU A 470 -61.72 23.88 -16.39
CA LEU A 470 -60.35 23.37 -16.36
C LEU A 470 -59.53 23.79 -17.60
N GLU A 471 -60.16 23.83 -18.78
CA GLU A 471 -59.55 24.26 -20.04
C GLU A 471 -59.01 25.71 -19.98
N LYS A 472 -59.60 26.58 -19.17
CA LYS A 472 -59.27 28.03 -19.12
C LYS A 472 -57.99 28.36 -18.36
N PHE A 473 -57.49 27.46 -17.52
CA PHE A 473 -56.34 27.76 -16.65
C PHE A 473 -54.96 27.40 -17.23
N ASN A 474 -54.90 26.69 -18.37
CA ASN A 474 -53.67 26.06 -18.88
C ASN A 474 -52.94 26.85 -20.00
N GLY A 475 -53.15 28.16 -20.14
CA GLY A 475 -52.66 28.93 -21.29
C GLY A 475 -52.01 30.29 -20.99
N ARG A 476 -50.74 30.33 -20.54
CA ARG A 476 -50.00 31.60 -20.34
C ARG A 476 -48.45 31.50 -20.26
N ILE A 477 -47.73 31.42 -21.39
CA ILE A 477 -46.25 31.55 -21.46
C ILE A 477 -45.76 32.27 -22.75
N SER A 478 -45.28 33.53 -22.64
CA SER A 478 -44.24 34.27 -23.46
C SER A 478 -44.34 34.42 -25.01
N PRO A 479 -43.49 35.23 -25.72
CA PRO A 479 -42.89 36.59 -25.50
C PRO A 479 -42.78 37.54 -26.77
N SER A 480 -42.21 38.79 -26.65
CA SER A 480 -41.24 39.51 -27.61
C SER A 480 -41.43 41.02 -28.08
N SER A 481 -40.39 41.87 -27.82
CA SER A 481 -39.59 42.85 -28.66
C SER A 481 -40.05 44.15 -29.45
N ASP A 482 -39.45 45.33 -29.11
CA ASP A 482 -38.56 46.30 -29.90
C ASP A 482 -38.88 47.68 -30.65
N THR A 483 -37.87 48.62 -30.62
CA THR A 483 -37.42 49.76 -31.56
C THR A 483 -37.92 51.27 -31.55
N THR A 484 -37.29 52.21 -32.36
CA THR A 484 -36.94 53.65 -32.04
C THR A 484 -36.79 54.76 -33.20
N LYS A 485 -36.71 56.11 -32.87
CA LYS A 485 -35.86 57.28 -33.43
C LYS A 485 -36.43 58.70 -33.94
N GLU A 486 -35.76 59.83 -33.53
CA GLU A 486 -35.35 61.16 -34.20
C GLU A 486 -36.34 62.30 -34.71
N SER A 487 -36.02 63.61 -35.01
CA SER A 487 -34.98 64.68 -34.67
C SER A 487 -35.17 66.15 -35.30
N SER A 488 -34.54 67.25 -34.76
CA SER A 488 -34.20 68.65 -35.31
C SER A 488 -35.26 69.78 -35.60
N GLY A 489 -35.02 71.14 -35.81
CA GLY A 489 -34.00 72.17 -35.37
C GLY A 489 -33.64 73.41 -36.33
N ALA A 490 -33.84 74.75 -36.01
CA ALA A 490 -33.32 75.96 -36.80
C ALA A 490 -33.42 77.44 -36.20
N GLY A 491 -32.64 78.46 -36.72
CA GLY A 491 -32.66 79.94 -36.35
C GLY A 491 -31.71 80.93 -37.16
N LEU A 492 -31.73 82.27 -36.97
CA LEU A 492 -31.08 83.39 -37.78
C LEU A 492 -30.50 84.56 -36.90
N GLY A 493 -29.76 85.64 -37.32
CA GLY A 493 -29.03 86.05 -38.57
C GLY A 493 -28.72 87.61 -38.79
N VAL A 494 -27.59 87.98 -39.46
CA VAL A 494 -27.20 89.25 -40.21
C VAL A 494 -26.74 90.58 -39.52
N THR A 495 -25.53 91.11 -39.84
CA THR A 495 -25.18 92.45 -40.47
C THR A 495 -23.66 92.72 -40.53
N LYS A 496 -23.16 93.58 -41.45
CA LYS A 496 -21.72 93.81 -41.76
C LYS A 496 -21.34 95.26 -42.08
N PHE A 497 -20.08 95.66 -41.83
CA PHE A 497 -19.19 96.55 -42.65
C PHE A 497 -18.05 97.25 -41.88
N ALA A 498 -18.28 97.75 -40.65
CA ALA A 498 -17.19 98.27 -39.80
C ALA A 498 -16.13 97.18 -39.45
N GLU A 499 -16.52 95.93 -39.68
CA GLU A 499 -15.72 94.72 -39.66
C GLU A 499 -14.37 94.82 -40.40
N ASN A 500 -14.24 95.46 -41.57
CA ASN A 500 -13.20 95.09 -42.55
C ASN A 500 -11.74 95.08 -42.02
N ASP A 501 -11.28 96.12 -41.32
CA ASP A 501 -9.90 96.18 -40.80
C ASP A 501 -9.71 95.32 -39.53
N ALA A 502 -10.78 95.13 -38.75
CA ALA A 502 -10.81 94.16 -37.67
C ALA A 502 -10.79 92.72 -38.23
N TYR A 503 -11.47 92.47 -39.35
CA TYR A 503 -11.47 91.22 -40.10
C TYR A 503 -10.11 90.91 -40.65
N ARG A 504 -9.35 91.87 -41.20
CA ARG A 504 -7.99 91.58 -41.67
C ARG A 504 -7.10 91.08 -40.53
N LYS A 505 -7.08 91.76 -39.38
CA LYS A 505 -6.32 91.30 -38.22
C LYS A 505 -6.84 89.97 -37.66
N LEU A 506 -8.16 89.83 -37.50
CA LEU A 506 -8.80 88.60 -37.03
C LEU A 506 -8.60 87.44 -38.02
N GLN A 507 -8.46 87.71 -39.32
CA GLN A 507 -8.22 86.70 -40.36
C GLN A 507 -6.73 86.34 -40.47
N ASP A 508 -5.82 87.28 -40.25
CA ASP A 508 -4.39 87.00 -40.09
C ASP A 508 -4.18 86.14 -38.82
N GLU A 509 -4.78 86.51 -37.69
CA GLU A 509 -4.80 85.73 -36.44
C GLU A 509 -5.48 84.37 -36.61
N TYR A 510 -6.64 84.31 -37.27
CA TYR A 510 -7.33 83.06 -37.60
C TYR A 510 -6.50 82.17 -38.53
N SER A 511 -5.76 82.73 -39.50
CA SER A 511 -4.85 81.95 -40.35
C SER A 511 -3.65 81.41 -39.56
N ALA A 512 -3.14 82.17 -38.59
CA ALA A 512 -2.08 81.72 -37.69
C ALA A 512 -2.57 80.65 -36.69
N ILE A 513 -3.83 80.72 -36.25
CA ILE A 513 -4.49 79.70 -35.43
C ILE A 513 -4.79 78.45 -36.27
N GLN A 514 -5.35 78.59 -37.48
CA GLN A 514 -5.57 77.48 -38.42
C GLN A 514 -4.26 76.79 -38.78
N LYS A 515 -3.17 77.53 -38.99
CA LYS A 515 -1.87 76.90 -39.24
C LYS A 515 -1.39 76.12 -38.02
N LYS A 516 -1.42 76.71 -36.81
CA LYS A 516 -1.06 75.98 -35.57
C LYS A 516 -1.95 74.76 -35.31
N LEU A 517 -3.22 74.83 -35.71
CA LEU A 517 -4.16 73.72 -35.63
C LEU A 517 -3.76 72.61 -36.61
N ALA A 518 -3.48 72.93 -37.88
CA ALA A 518 -3.01 71.96 -38.88
C ALA A 518 -1.62 71.37 -38.55
N ASP A 519 -0.71 72.18 -38.02
CA ASP A 519 0.59 71.73 -37.53
C ASP A 519 0.39 70.73 -36.35
N ALA A 520 -0.51 71.03 -35.41
CA ALA A 520 -0.84 70.16 -34.27
C ALA A 520 -1.67 68.91 -34.66
N GLU A 521 -2.55 69.00 -35.66
CA GLU A 521 -3.26 67.87 -36.26
C GLU A 521 -2.27 66.92 -36.94
N SER A 522 -1.26 67.45 -37.65
CA SER A 522 -0.18 66.65 -38.22
C SER A 522 0.73 66.01 -37.17
N GLU A 523 0.97 66.67 -36.03
CA GLU A 523 1.68 66.07 -34.88
C GLU A 523 0.82 64.97 -34.22
N MET A 524 -0.49 65.20 -34.06
CA MET A 524 -1.41 64.21 -33.50
C MET A 524 -1.52 62.98 -34.40
N GLU A 525 -1.67 63.15 -35.71
CA GLU A 525 -1.63 62.07 -36.70
C GLU A 525 -0.31 61.27 -36.67
N ALA A 526 0.82 61.95 -36.46
CA ALA A 526 2.12 61.29 -36.35
C ALA A 526 2.23 60.45 -35.06
N ILE A 527 1.71 60.98 -33.94
CA ILE A 527 1.63 60.27 -32.66
C ILE A 527 0.65 59.10 -32.74
N GLU A 528 -0.51 59.25 -33.41
CA GLU A 528 -1.47 58.16 -33.61
C GLU A 528 -0.89 57.03 -34.45
N ARG A 529 -0.14 57.34 -35.52
CA ARG A 529 0.58 56.31 -36.30
C ARG A 529 1.63 55.60 -35.44
N GLN A 530 2.50 56.34 -34.74
CA GLN A 530 3.49 55.74 -33.82
C GLN A 530 2.84 54.88 -32.73
N LEU A 531 1.68 55.29 -32.22
CA LEU A 531 0.92 54.55 -31.20
C LEU A 531 0.19 53.32 -31.79
N GLN A 532 -0.20 53.36 -33.07
CA GLN A 532 -0.74 52.22 -33.80
C GLN A 532 0.36 51.20 -34.15
N ASP A 533 1.53 51.67 -34.58
CA ASP A 533 2.71 50.85 -34.85
C ASP A 533 3.22 50.20 -33.55
N ALA A 534 3.35 50.96 -32.47
CA ALA A 534 3.73 50.42 -31.15
C ALA A 534 2.68 49.43 -30.60
N LYS A 535 1.38 49.61 -30.90
CA LYS A 535 0.35 48.61 -30.59
C LYS A 535 0.48 47.35 -31.46
N ALA A 536 0.87 47.48 -32.72
CA ALA A 536 1.12 46.34 -33.61
C ALA A 536 2.36 45.57 -33.17
N GLU A 537 3.47 46.24 -32.83
CA GLU A 537 4.66 45.64 -32.25
C GLU A 537 4.36 44.96 -30.90
N LEU A 538 3.64 45.63 -29.98
CA LEU A 538 3.23 45.01 -28.71
C LEU A 538 2.30 43.80 -28.94
N GLY A 539 1.44 43.83 -29.97
CA GLY A 539 0.58 42.73 -30.37
C GLY A 539 1.35 41.56 -30.99
N LEU A 540 2.40 41.83 -31.78
CA LEU A 540 3.31 40.82 -32.28
C LEU A 540 4.13 40.21 -31.13
N ILE A 541 4.69 41.02 -30.23
CA ILE A 541 5.44 40.54 -29.06
C ILE A 541 4.55 39.75 -28.09
N SER A 542 3.28 40.13 -27.91
CA SER A 542 2.35 39.36 -27.07
C SER A 542 1.93 38.05 -27.75
N LYS A 543 1.80 38.05 -29.08
CA LYS A 543 1.59 36.82 -29.86
C LYS A 543 2.81 35.91 -29.84
N GLU A 544 4.01 36.40 -30.13
CA GLU A 544 5.26 35.60 -30.08
C GLU A 544 5.47 35.00 -28.69
N LYS A 545 5.10 35.71 -27.61
CA LYS A 545 5.11 35.17 -26.25
C LYS A 545 4.03 34.11 -26.01
N LEU A 546 2.84 34.25 -26.59
CA LEU A 546 1.81 33.20 -26.57
C LEU A 546 2.26 31.97 -27.38
N ASP A 547 2.68 32.15 -28.62
CA ASP A 547 3.19 31.10 -29.51
C ASP A 547 4.40 30.38 -28.87
N MET A 548 5.29 31.09 -28.14
CA MET A 548 6.36 30.49 -27.32
C MET A 548 5.86 29.74 -26.08
N ILE A 549 4.83 30.23 -25.39
CA ILE A 549 4.24 29.54 -24.23
C ILE A 549 3.48 28.28 -24.67
N GLU A 550 2.77 28.34 -25.80
CA GLU A 550 2.06 27.23 -26.41
C GLU A 550 3.07 26.17 -26.90
N ALA A 551 4.13 26.59 -27.60
CA ALA A 551 5.23 25.69 -27.96
C ALA A 551 5.98 25.11 -26.73
N ALA A 552 6.10 25.84 -25.62
CA ALA A 552 6.66 25.32 -24.36
C ALA A 552 5.71 24.35 -23.64
N ASN A 553 4.40 24.51 -23.80
CA ASN A 553 3.38 23.64 -23.26
C ASN A 553 3.25 22.34 -24.09
N ASP A 554 3.34 22.43 -25.42
CA ASP A 554 3.31 21.28 -26.33
C ASP A 554 4.64 20.50 -26.34
N SER A 555 5.77 21.16 -26.05
CA SER A 555 7.07 20.51 -25.82
C SER A 555 7.31 20.09 -24.37
N SER A 556 6.38 20.38 -23.46
CA SER A 556 6.35 19.73 -22.14
C SER A 556 6.04 18.25 -22.35
N SER A 557 6.99 17.36 -22.01
CA SER A 557 6.84 15.91 -22.19
C SER A 557 5.46 15.43 -21.71
N PRO A 558 4.83 14.44 -22.35
CA PRO A 558 3.60 13.81 -21.84
C PRO A 558 3.73 13.35 -20.38
N ASP A 559 4.94 13.10 -19.89
CA ASP A 559 5.20 12.77 -18.47
C ASP A 559 5.09 13.98 -17.53
N VAL A 560 5.40 15.20 -18.00
CA VAL A 560 5.17 16.44 -17.24
C VAL A 560 3.67 16.72 -17.10
N LEU A 561 2.88 16.45 -18.14
CA LEU A 561 1.42 16.55 -18.09
C LEU A 561 0.83 15.51 -17.13
N LYS A 562 1.24 14.22 -17.23
CA LYS A 562 0.85 13.18 -16.26
C LYS A 562 1.20 13.56 -14.82
N MET A 563 2.44 14.00 -14.56
CA MET A 563 2.87 14.42 -13.22
C MET A 563 2.05 15.60 -12.69
N ARG A 564 1.59 16.50 -13.57
CA ARG A 564 0.69 17.60 -13.20
C ARG A 564 -0.71 17.09 -12.81
N ASP A 565 -1.27 16.19 -13.60
CA ASP A 565 -2.57 15.55 -13.32
C ASP A 565 -2.51 14.67 -12.06
N ASP A 566 -1.42 13.94 -11.85
CA ASP A 566 -1.16 13.17 -10.64
C ASP A 566 -1.07 14.08 -9.40
N VAL A 567 -0.33 15.19 -9.47
CA VAL A 567 -0.26 16.22 -8.41
C VAL A 567 -1.64 16.84 -8.15
N HIS A 568 -2.44 17.12 -9.18
CA HIS A 568 -3.83 17.58 -9.00
C HIS A 568 -4.70 16.50 -8.33
N SER A 569 -4.56 15.22 -8.71
CA SER A 569 -5.29 14.11 -8.10
C SER A 569 -4.90 13.88 -6.64
N LEU A 570 -3.61 14.00 -6.32
CA LEU A 570 -3.08 13.89 -4.97
C LEU A 570 -3.55 15.05 -4.10
N LYS A 571 -3.53 16.29 -4.63
CA LYS A 571 -4.07 17.46 -3.92
C LYS A 571 -5.57 17.35 -3.64
N ALA A 572 -6.35 16.83 -4.59
CA ALA A 572 -7.78 16.54 -4.37
C ALA A 572 -8.00 15.45 -3.31
N LYS A 573 -7.21 14.37 -3.32
CA LYS A 573 -7.22 13.32 -2.28
C LYS A 573 -6.82 13.85 -0.90
N ILE A 574 -5.85 14.76 -0.83
CA ILE A 574 -5.46 15.43 0.42
C ILE A 574 -6.64 16.23 0.98
N GLN A 575 -7.32 17.03 0.17
CA GLN A 575 -8.50 17.80 0.62
C GLN A 575 -9.69 16.91 1.03
N ASP A 576 -9.91 15.79 0.34
CA ASP A 576 -10.88 14.76 0.74
C ASP A 576 -10.51 14.10 2.10
N LEU A 577 -9.23 13.81 2.33
CA LEU A 577 -8.74 13.28 3.61
C LEU A 577 -8.76 14.32 4.73
N GLU A 578 -8.46 15.59 4.46
CA GLU A 578 -8.55 16.71 5.41
C GLU A 578 -10.00 16.96 5.86
N THR A 579 -10.96 16.96 4.92
CA THR A 579 -12.38 17.10 5.25
C THR A 579 -12.91 15.88 6.02
N LYS A 580 -12.53 14.66 5.63
CA LYS A 580 -12.83 13.44 6.39
C LYS A 580 -12.25 13.47 7.80
N LEU A 581 -10.98 13.89 7.96
CA LEU A 581 -10.34 14.07 9.26
C LEU A 581 -11.08 15.10 10.12
N SER A 582 -11.48 16.23 9.54
CA SER A 582 -12.28 17.26 10.23
C SER A 582 -13.64 16.74 10.68
N THR A 583 -14.38 16.01 9.84
CA THR A 583 -15.65 15.38 10.24
C THR A 583 -15.46 14.32 11.33
N SER A 584 -14.38 13.53 11.25
CA SER A 584 -14.00 12.54 12.27
C SER A 584 -13.71 13.23 13.61
N GLN A 585 -12.89 14.27 13.62
CA GLN A 585 -12.60 15.09 14.80
C GLN A 585 -13.87 15.69 15.40
N SER A 586 -14.80 16.20 14.59
CA SER A 586 -16.10 16.68 15.07
C SER A 586 -16.91 15.58 15.76
N SER A 587 -16.98 14.38 15.16
CA SER A 587 -17.70 13.24 15.77
C SER A 587 -17.04 12.73 17.05
N VAL A 588 -15.70 12.76 17.14
CA VAL A 588 -14.96 12.41 18.37
C VAL A 588 -15.19 13.43 19.47
N MET A 589 -15.28 14.72 19.14
CA MET A 589 -15.66 15.77 20.09
C MET A 589 -17.08 15.55 20.61
N GLU A 590 -18.05 15.32 19.73
CA GLU A 590 -19.46 15.07 20.08
C GLU A 590 -19.61 13.84 20.99
N VAL A 591 -19.05 12.70 20.60
CA VAL A 591 -19.01 11.46 21.43
C VAL A 591 -18.27 11.69 22.76
N SER A 592 -17.25 12.56 22.81
CA SER A 592 -16.59 12.90 24.08
C SER A 592 -17.48 13.71 25.02
N THR A 593 -18.28 14.64 24.49
CA THR A 593 -19.25 15.41 25.28
C THR A 593 -20.45 14.56 25.71
N GLU A 594 -20.90 13.61 24.89
CA GLU A 594 -21.89 12.61 25.29
C GLU A 594 -21.35 11.71 26.40
N ARG A 595 -20.12 11.18 26.25
CA ARG A 595 -19.44 10.37 27.29
C ARG A 595 -19.37 11.11 28.61
N ASP A 596 -18.98 12.38 28.60
CA ASP A 596 -18.82 13.16 29.83
C ASP A 596 -20.18 13.54 30.44
N SER A 597 -21.20 13.84 29.63
CA SER A 597 -22.58 14.01 30.11
C SER A 597 -23.15 12.74 30.73
N LEU A 598 -22.91 11.57 30.12
CA LEU A 598 -23.25 10.26 30.69
C LEU A 598 -22.52 10.03 32.03
N ARG A 599 -21.26 10.44 32.13
CA ARG A 599 -20.45 10.32 33.36
C ARG A 599 -20.96 11.23 34.49
N ASP A 600 -21.38 12.44 34.17
CA ASP A 600 -22.01 13.36 35.11
C ASP A 600 -23.37 12.83 35.57
N MET A 601 -24.16 12.20 34.68
CA MET A 601 -25.40 11.53 35.07
C MET A 601 -25.16 10.30 35.96
N ILE A 602 -24.14 9.48 35.67
CA ILE A 602 -23.74 8.33 36.49
C ILE A 602 -23.32 8.80 37.89
N THR A 603 -22.39 9.75 37.99
CA THR A 603 -21.89 10.23 39.28
C THR A 603 -22.98 10.94 40.09
N LYS A 604 -23.87 11.69 39.44
CA LYS A 604 -25.07 12.25 40.09
C LYS A 604 -26.00 11.14 40.60
N LYS A 605 -26.23 10.08 39.82
CA LYS A 605 -27.04 8.93 40.27
C LYS A 605 -26.40 8.16 41.42
N GLU A 606 -25.06 8.05 41.45
CA GLU A 606 -24.35 7.50 42.60
C GLU A 606 -24.48 8.37 43.85
N GLN A 607 -24.49 9.70 43.72
CA GLN A 607 -24.74 10.63 44.84
C GLN A 607 -26.19 10.56 45.33
N GLU A 608 -27.18 10.56 44.44
CA GLU A 608 -28.60 10.36 44.78
C GLU A 608 -28.79 9.03 45.53
N MET A 609 -28.21 7.94 45.01
CA MET A 609 -28.21 6.63 45.66
C MET A 609 -27.50 6.60 47.03
N GLN A 610 -26.39 7.33 47.22
CA GLN A 610 -25.74 7.45 48.52
C GLN A 610 -26.61 8.23 49.53
N GLY A 611 -27.35 9.24 49.07
CA GLY A 611 -28.34 9.95 49.88
C GLY A 611 -29.49 9.04 50.35
N GLU A 612 -30.00 8.19 49.46
CA GLU A 612 -31.06 7.21 49.78
C GLU A 612 -30.60 6.15 50.80
N ASP A 613 -29.37 5.63 50.68
CA ASP A 613 -28.80 4.70 51.66
C ASP A 613 -28.62 5.37 53.03
N GLN A 614 -28.14 6.62 53.06
CA GLN A 614 -27.97 7.37 54.31
C GLN A 614 -29.32 7.67 54.97
N ALA A 615 -30.33 8.08 54.19
CA ALA A 615 -31.68 8.33 54.68
C ALA A 615 -32.33 7.06 55.26
N THR A 616 -32.29 5.94 54.54
CA THR A 616 -32.84 4.67 55.03
C THR A 616 -32.07 4.12 56.24
N MET A 617 -30.76 4.31 56.30
CA MET A 617 -29.95 4.01 57.50
C MET A 617 -30.32 4.89 58.71
N ASP A 618 -30.62 6.17 58.51
CA ASP A 618 -31.03 7.07 59.59
C ASP A 618 -32.49 6.83 60.04
N GLU A 619 -33.39 6.43 59.12
CA GLU A 619 -34.71 5.88 59.46
C GLU A 619 -34.59 4.60 60.31
N MET A 620 -33.74 3.64 59.91
CA MET A 620 -33.48 2.42 60.69
C MET A 620 -32.92 2.72 62.09
N LYS A 621 -31.98 3.66 62.21
CA LYS A 621 -31.46 4.12 63.52
C LYS A 621 -32.57 4.71 64.38
N LYS A 622 -33.42 5.56 63.82
CA LYS A 622 -34.53 6.20 64.53
C LYS A 622 -35.55 5.17 65.03
N LEU A 623 -35.92 4.19 64.20
CA LEU A 623 -36.79 3.08 64.62
C LEU A 623 -36.14 2.21 65.71
N LEU A 624 -34.82 1.98 65.65
CA LEU A 624 -34.06 1.26 66.69
C LEU A 624 -34.00 2.04 68.01
N GLU A 625 -33.84 3.35 67.93
CA GLU A 625 -33.86 4.26 69.08
C GLU A 625 -35.25 4.31 69.73
N GLU A 626 -36.33 4.31 68.93
CA GLU A 626 -37.70 4.27 69.44
C GLU A 626 -38.05 2.91 70.10
N VAL A 627 -37.57 1.78 69.55
CA VAL A 627 -37.65 0.47 70.24
C VAL A 627 -36.85 0.49 71.55
N THR A 628 -35.66 1.07 71.54
CA THR A 628 -34.78 1.15 72.73
C THR A 628 -35.40 2.04 73.82
N ALA A 629 -36.00 3.17 73.44
CA ALA A 629 -36.76 4.04 74.33
C ALA A 629 -37.99 3.32 74.92
N ARG A 630 -38.68 2.49 74.13
CA ARG A 630 -39.83 1.67 74.57
C ARG A 630 -39.43 0.49 75.48
N VAL A 631 -38.18 0.03 75.44
CA VAL A 631 -37.63 -0.97 76.39
C VAL A 631 -37.18 -0.30 77.70
N ASN A 632 -36.66 0.93 77.63
CA ASN A 632 -36.08 1.63 78.78
C ASN A 632 -37.05 2.53 79.56
N SER A 633 -38.20 2.92 78.98
CA SER A 633 -39.20 3.77 79.65
C SER A 633 -40.31 2.95 80.31
N SER A 634 -40.53 3.17 81.61
CA SER A 634 -41.47 2.41 82.45
C SER A 634 -42.62 3.24 83.04
N ASN A 635 -42.76 4.51 82.66
CA ASN A 635 -43.90 5.35 83.01
C ASN A 635 -44.13 6.50 82.02
N SER A 636 -45.41 6.79 81.77
CA SER A 636 -45.98 8.06 81.28
C SER A 636 -45.24 8.81 80.16
N ASP A 637 -45.26 8.27 78.94
CA ASP A 637 -46.27 8.74 77.98
C ASP A 637 -46.59 7.64 76.95
N GLY A 638 -47.73 7.75 76.25
CA GLY A 638 -48.19 6.68 75.34
C GLY A 638 -47.42 6.63 74.00
N PRO A 639 -46.84 5.49 73.58
CA PRO A 639 -46.21 5.37 72.27
C PRO A 639 -47.27 5.49 71.16
N GLN A 640 -46.99 6.30 70.13
CA GLN A 640 -47.98 6.65 69.09
C GLN A 640 -48.26 5.53 68.08
N LEU A 641 -47.43 4.48 68.05
CA LEU A 641 -47.53 3.33 67.14
C LEU A 641 -47.58 2.02 67.92
N SER A 642 -48.37 1.05 67.44
CA SER A 642 -48.38 -0.30 68.01
C SER A 642 -47.03 -0.98 67.80
N GLY A 643 -46.62 -1.84 68.74
CA GLY A 643 -45.43 -2.68 68.57
C GLY A 643 -45.50 -3.60 67.34
N THR A 644 -46.71 -3.93 66.86
CA THR A 644 -46.92 -4.66 65.60
C THR A 644 -46.66 -3.80 64.36
N ASP A 645 -46.96 -2.51 64.43
CA ASP A 645 -46.87 -1.59 63.28
C ASP A 645 -45.45 -1.03 63.16
N LEU A 646 -44.76 -0.85 64.29
CA LEU A 646 -43.33 -0.53 64.33
C LEU A 646 -42.50 -1.71 63.77
N LEU A 647 -42.86 -2.96 64.10
CA LEU A 647 -42.28 -4.16 63.47
C LEU A 647 -42.58 -4.25 61.96
N ARG A 648 -43.77 -3.82 61.50
CA ARG A 648 -44.09 -3.74 60.07
C ARG A 648 -43.24 -2.67 59.37
N GLN A 649 -43.09 -1.49 59.96
CA GLN A 649 -42.25 -0.41 59.40
C GLN A 649 -40.77 -0.84 59.33
N PHE A 650 -40.28 -1.61 60.30
CA PHE A 650 -38.97 -2.25 60.20
C PHE A 650 -38.86 -3.22 59.02
N ALA A 651 -39.84 -4.12 58.85
CA ALA A 651 -39.84 -5.07 57.75
C ALA A 651 -39.88 -4.36 56.38
N GLU A 652 -40.74 -3.34 56.23
CA GLU A 652 -40.82 -2.56 54.98
C GLU A 652 -39.55 -1.74 54.70
N THR A 653 -38.85 -1.23 55.73
CA THR A 653 -37.59 -0.50 55.54
C THR A 653 -36.41 -1.44 55.26
N THR A 654 -36.36 -2.65 55.83
CA THR A 654 -35.37 -3.67 55.45
C THR A 654 -35.61 -4.23 54.06
N GLU A 655 -36.88 -4.37 53.64
CA GLU A 655 -37.24 -4.82 52.29
C GLU A 655 -36.85 -3.78 51.23
N ARG A 656 -37.18 -2.49 51.45
CA ARG A 656 -36.76 -1.38 50.56
C ARG A 656 -35.24 -1.23 50.45
N SER A 657 -34.49 -1.38 51.54
CA SER A 657 -33.02 -1.30 51.47
C SER A 657 -32.39 -2.54 50.80
N ALA A 658 -32.96 -3.72 50.99
CA ALA A 658 -32.55 -4.93 50.27
C ALA A 658 -32.81 -4.82 48.75
N GLU A 659 -33.98 -4.33 48.33
CA GLU A 659 -34.26 -4.05 46.91
C GLU A 659 -33.27 -3.03 46.32
N ASN A 660 -32.97 -1.94 47.04
CA ASN A 660 -32.07 -0.90 46.58
C ASN A 660 -30.62 -1.41 46.48
N LEU A 661 -30.20 -2.34 47.34
CA LEU A 661 -28.93 -3.05 47.21
C LEU A 661 -28.89 -4.00 46.00
N ALA A 662 -29.99 -4.70 45.69
CA ALA A 662 -30.08 -5.54 44.51
C ALA A 662 -29.95 -4.73 43.21
N LYS A 663 -30.71 -3.63 43.09
CA LYS A 663 -30.64 -2.68 41.96
C LYS A 663 -29.22 -2.11 41.77
N ARG A 664 -28.48 -1.85 42.86
CA ARG A 664 -27.06 -1.42 42.81
C ARG A 664 -26.12 -2.50 42.32
N ALA A 665 -26.36 -3.77 42.62
CA ALA A 665 -25.55 -4.88 42.12
C ALA A 665 -25.68 -5.03 40.59
N GLU A 666 -26.89 -4.89 40.07
CA GLU A 666 -27.16 -4.89 38.63
C GLU A 666 -26.50 -3.69 37.93
N ILE A 667 -26.68 -2.47 38.45
CA ILE A 667 -26.06 -1.25 37.91
C ILE A 667 -24.53 -1.36 37.91
N ARG A 668 -23.91 -1.85 39.00
CA ARG A 668 -22.45 -2.04 39.07
C ARG A 668 -21.94 -3.12 38.12
N SER A 669 -22.71 -4.18 37.90
CA SER A 669 -22.40 -5.20 36.89
C SER A 669 -22.40 -4.60 35.48
N ALA A 670 -23.44 -3.84 35.13
CA ALA A 670 -23.52 -3.12 33.86
C ALA A 670 -22.38 -2.09 33.70
N LEU A 671 -22.04 -1.34 34.76
CA LEU A 671 -20.94 -0.38 34.73
C LEU A 671 -19.58 -1.06 34.50
N ALA A 672 -19.33 -2.20 35.14
CA ALA A 672 -18.10 -2.97 34.96
C ALA A 672 -17.97 -3.52 33.54
N LEU A 673 -19.06 -4.02 32.95
CA LEU A 673 -19.10 -4.44 31.54
C LEU A 673 -18.82 -3.26 30.58
N TRP A 674 -19.42 -2.10 30.84
CA TRP A 674 -19.20 -0.90 30.02
C TRP A 674 -17.76 -0.36 30.14
N GLN A 675 -17.18 -0.42 31.34
CA GLN A 675 -15.77 -0.06 31.57
C GLN A 675 -14.80 -1.05 30.89
N TRP A 676 -15.13 -2.34 30.84
CA TRP A 676 -14.34 -3.34 30.09
C TRP A 676 -14.43 -3.10 28.57
N PHE A 677 -15.61 -2.73 28.07
CA PHE A 677 -15.81 -2.34 26.67
C PHE A 677 -15.04 -1.06 26.29
N LEU A 678 -15.03 -0.05 27.16
CA LEU A 678 -14.18 1.13 26.98
C LEU A 678 -12.68 0.79 26.96
N LEU A 679 -12.23 -0.14 27.83
CA LEU A 679 -10.84 -0.59 27.85
C LEU A 679 -10.45 -1.30 26.54
N PHE A 680 -11.35 -2.11 25.99
CA PHE A 680 -11.18 -2.78 24.71
C PHE A 680 -11.11 -1.78 23.53
N ILE A 681 -11.97 -0.76 23.53
CA ILE A 681 -11.93 0.33 22.54
C ILE A 681 -10.61 1.12 22.65
N ALA A 682 -10.18 1.46 23.87
CA ALA A 682 -8.92 2.18 24.09
C ALA A 682 -7.70 1.38 23.61
N LEU A 683 -7.69 0.05 23.83
CA LEU A 683 -6.65 -0.85 23.31
C LEU A 683 -6.63 -0.83 21.77
N HIS A 684 -7.79 -0.92 21.12
CA HIS A 684 -7.88 -0.89 19.66
C HIS A 684 -7.45 0.47 19.06
N ILE A 685 -7.83 1.58 19.69
CA ILE A 685 -7.37 2.93 19.30
C ILE A 685 -5.84 3.03 19.41
N ASN A 686 -5.25 2.52 20.48
CA ASN A 686 -3.79 2.54 20.66
C ASN A 686 -3.08 1.72 19.55
N GLN A 687 -3.64 0.58 19.18
CA GLN A 687 -3.14 -0.26 18.09
C GLN A 687 -3.26 0.43 16.71
N GLN A 688 -4.29 1.23 16.47
CA GLN A 688 -4.38 2.07 15.27
C GLN A 688 -3.40 3.25 15.30
N ASN A 689 -3.12 3.83 16.47
CA ASN A 689 -2.11 4.89 16.61
C ASN A 689 -0.69 4.40 16.31
N GLU A 690 -0.33 3.17 16.70
CA GLU A 690 0.93 2.53 16.30
C GLU A 690 1.03 2.35 14.77
N LEU A 691 -0.06 1.92 14.12
CA LEU A 691 -0.11 1.81 12.65
C LEU A 691 0.06 3.19 11.98
N ILE A 692 -0.63 4.23 12.47
CA ILE A 692 -0.49 5.61 11.97
C ILE A 692 0.96 6.10 12.12
N LYS A 693 1.59 5.88 13.29
CA LYS A 693 3.00 6.22 13.51
C LYS A 693 3.93 5.49 12.55
N SER A 694 3.73 4.19 12.34
CA SER A 694 4.51 3.40 11.39
C SER A 694 4.39 3.87 9.92
N LEU A 695 3.25 4.48 9.56
CA LEU A 695 3.04 5.11 8.26
C LEU A 695 3.71 6.48 8.17
N GLN A 696 3.62 7.30 9.22
CA GLN A 696 4.33 8.58 9.32
C GLN A 696 5.85 8.41 9.21
N GLU A 697 6.44 7.46 9.95
CA GLU A 697 7.87 7.15 9.85
C GLU A 697 8.27 6.68 8.44
N ARG A 698 7.38 6.01 7.69
CA ARG A 698 7.62 5.61 6.30
C ARG A 698 7.49 6.76 5.30
N ILE A 699 6.65 7.76 5.59
CA ILE A 699 6.57 9.00 4.80
C ILE A 699 7.84 9.82 5.02
N GLN A 700 8.24 10.05 6.26
CA GLN A 700 9.44 10.82 6.58
C GLN A 700 10.72 10.21 5.96
N ARG A 701 10.89 8.88 6.03
CA ARG A 701 11.99 8.19 5.33
C ARG A 701 11.96 8.36 3.81
N SER A 702 10.78 8.58 3.21
CA SER A 702 10.65 8.90 1.78
C SER A 702 11.03 10.34 1.46
N GLU A 703 10.67 11.30 2.32
CA GLU A 703 11.05 12.71 2.20
C GLU A 703 12.56 12.91 2.41
N GLU A 704 13.16 12.20 3.37
CA GLU A 704 14.61 12.11 3.56
C GLU A 704 15.33 11.46 2.36
N GLN A 705 14.66 10.55 1.65
CA GLN A 705 15.17 9.94 0.43
C GLN A 705 14.99 10.84 -0.82
N GLU A 706 14.08 11.81 -0.80
CA GLU A 706 14.00 12.85 -1.83
C GLU A 706 15.01 13.98 -1.59
N SER A 707 15.22 14.43 -0.34
CA SER A 707 16.22 15.47 -0.05
C SER A 707 17.66 15.00 -0.35
N ASN A 708 17.98 13.72 -0.14
CA ASN A 708 19.23 13.12 -0.60
C ASN A 708 19.39 13.19 -2.13
N LYS A 709 18.32 12.96 -2.90
CA LYS A 709 18.36 13.09 -4.38
C LYS A 709 18.50 14.54 -4.83
N GLU A 710 17.98 15.49 -4.07
CA GLU A 710 18.20 16.92 -4.34
C GLU A 710 19.68 17.30 -4.12
N ALA A 711 20.26 16.85 -2.99
CA ALA A 711 21.69 17.03 -2.70
C ALA A 711 22.60 16.33 -3.73
N GLU A 712 22.19 15.16 -4.23
CA GLU A 712 22.87 14.43 -5.31
C GLU A 712 22.85 15.20 -6.64
N LYS A 713 21.71 15.81 -7.02
CA LYS A 713 21.63 16.70 -8.20
C LYS A 713 22.55 17.91 -8.06
N ASP A 714 22.61 18.53 -6.88
CA ASP A 714 23.49 19.68 -6.64
C ASP A 714 24.98 19.28 -6.66
N LEU A 715 25.33 18.13 -6.10
CA LEU A 715 26.68 17.56 -6.21
C LEU A 715 27.03 17.27 -7.68
N MET A 716 26.11 16.69 -8.45
CA MET A 716 26.26 16.47 -9.90
C MET A 716 26.47 17.80 -10.65
N GLN A 717 25.75 18.87 -10.32
CA GLN A 717 25.97 20.20 -10.90
C GLN A 717 27.36 20.77 -10.55
N VAL A 718 27.83 20.58 -9.31
CA VAL A 718 29.19 20.99 -8.89
C VAL A 718 30.25 20.21 -9.67
N ILE A 719 30.10 18.89 -9.81
CA ILE A 719 31.00 18.04 -10.60
C ILE A 719 31.01 18.48 -12.08
N GLN A 720 29.86 18.73 -12.69
CA GLN A 720 29.77 19.25 -14.06
C GLN A 720 30.36 20.67 -14.21
N ARG A 721 30.37 21.49 -13.15
CA ARG A 721 31.05 22.79 -13.15
C ARG A 721 32.56 22.62 -13.11
N GLN A 722 33.07 21.78 -12.20
CA GLN A 722 34.49 21.46 -12.07
C GLN A 722 35.05 20.80 -13.34
N ALA A 723 34.32 19.85 -13.96
CA ALA A 723 34.72 19.23 -15.21
C ALA A 723 34.87 20.25 -16.36
N ARG A 724 33.97 21.24 -16.44
CA ARG A 724 34.08 22.35 -17.40
C ARG A 724 35.28 23.26 -17.10
N GLU A 725 35.57 23.54 -15.84
CA GLU A 725 36.77 24.31 -15.47
C GLU A 725 38.07 23.55 -15.80
N ILE A 726 38.13 22.24 -15.55
CA ILE A 726 39.26 21.38 -15.92
C ILE A 726 39.46 21.37 -17.44
N ALA A 727 38.38 21.27 -18.23
CA ALA A 727 38.45 21.35 -19.69
C ALA A 727 38.92 22.72 -20.22
N LEU A 728 38.53 23.81 -19.55
CA LEU A 728 39.03 25.16 -19.86
C LEU A 728 40.50 25.34 -19.47
N ILE A 729 40.94 24.76 -18.35
CA ILE A 729 42.34 24.78 -17.91
C ILE A 729 43.21 23.94 -18.85
N SER A 730 42.79 22.73 -19.24
CA SER A 730 43.55 21.88 -20.16
C SER A 730 43.65 22.49 -21.55
N SER A 731 42.58 23.09 -22.08
CA SER A 731 42.63 23.80 -23.37
C SER A 731 43.50 25.07 -23.32
N ALA A 732 43.52 25.81 -22.21
CA ALA A 732 44.48 26.89 -22.00
C ALA A 732 45.93 26.38 -21.96
N TRP A 733 46.16 25.22 -21.35
CA TRP A 733 47.48 24.59 -21.26
C TRP A 733 47.96 24.09 -22.63
N TYR A 734 47.08 23.49 -23.43
CA TYR A 734 47.36 23.12 -24.83
C TYR A 734 47.63 24.33 -25.73
N ASP A 735 46.89 25.44 -25.59
CA ASP A 735 47.18 26.69 -26.30
C ASP A 735 48.55 27.26 -25.90
N GLN A 736 48.88 27.28 -24.60
CA GLN A 736 50.20 27.71 -24.12
C GLN A 736 51.34 26.81 -24.63
N GLN A 737 51.16 25.49 -24.61
CA GLN A 737 52.17 24.53 -25.10
C GLN A 737 52.34 24.62 -26.62
N SER A 738 51.23 24.79 -27.37
CA SER A 738 51.26 25.00 -28.82
C SER A 738 51.99 26.29 -29.19
N ARG A 739 51.80 27.38 -28.45
CA ARG A 739 52.56 28.63 -28.62
C ARG A 739 54.06 28.46 -28.40
N LEU A 740 54.46 27.61 -27.43
CA LEU A 740 55.86 27.31 -27.13
C LEU A 740 56.51 26.42 -28.19
N GLN A 741 55.75 25.53 -28.84
CA GLN A 741 56.25 24.69 -29.93
C GLN A 741 56.29 25.42 -31.29
N ASN A 742 55.33 26.30 -31.57
CA ASN A 742 55.15 26.93 -32.88
C ASN A 742 55.69 28.37 -32.99
N GLY A 743 56.34 28.91 -31.94
CA GLY A 743 56.76 30.31 -31.89
C GLY A 743 58.15 30.51 -31.30
N ASN A 744 59.09 31.00 -32.12
CA ASN A 744 60.46 31.33 -31.71
C ASN A 744 60.50 32.70 -30.99
N VAL A 745 59.70 32.86 -29.93
CA VAL A 745 59.49 34.10 -29.15
C VAL A 745 59.97 33.87 -27.72
N SER A 746 60.93 34.67 -27.28
CA SER A 746 61.48 34.57 -25.93
C SER A 746 60.45 34.96 -24.87
N MET A 747 60.05 34.00 -24.03
CA MET A 747 59.30 34.31 -22.81
C MET A 747 60.18 35.10 -21.83
N LEU A 748 60.06 36.42 -21.87
CA LEU A 748 60.54 37.32 -20.82
C LEU A 748 59.95 36.86 -19.48
N ARG A 749 60.81 36.37 -18.57
CA ARG A 749 60.41 35.89 -17.24
C ARG A 749 59.92 37.06 -16.37
N TYR A 750 58.63 37.38 -16.45
CA TYR A 750 58.02 38.46 -15.69
C TYR A 750 57.83 38.05 -14.22
N ARG A 751 58.93 38.10 -13.45
CA ARG A 751 58.99 37.73 -12.03
C ARG A 751 58.47 38.88 -11.16
N HIS A 752 57.15 38.98 -11.01
CA HIS A 752 56.54 39.96 -10.10
C HIS A 752 56.82 39.62 -8.62
N PRO A 753 57.37 40.56 -7.82
CA PRO A 753 57.15 40.58 -6.38
C PRO A 753 55.74 41.15 -6.08
N ALA A 754 55.19 40.84 -4.91
CA ALA A 754 53.87 41.32 -4.50
C ALA A 754 53.95 42.71 -3.84
N SER A 755 53.27 43.71 -4.42
CA SER A 755 52.90 44.94 -3.70
C SER A 755 51.67 45.61 -4.31
N THR A 756 50.65 45.76 -3.47
CA THR A 756 49.50 46.69 -3.54
C THR A 756 49.55 47.83 -4.57
N SER A 757 48.57 47.86 -5.48
CA SER A 757 47.96 49.11 -5.97
C SER A 757 46.51 48.87 -6.43
N THR A 758 45.66 49.89 -6.32
CA THR A 758 44.22 49.81 -6.63
C THR A 758 43.89 50.42 -8.00
N THR A 759 43.64 49.57 -9.00
CA THR A 759 42.86 49.93 -10.21
C THR A 759 42.36 48.67 -10.94
N GLY A 760 41.04 48.47 -11.00
CA GLY A 760 40.41 47.21 -11.44
C GLY A 760 40.31 47.00 -12.96
N VAL A 761 41.41 47.15 -13.72
CA VAL A 761 41.37 47.12 -15.20
C VAL A 761 42.17 45.96 -15.83
N GLU A 762 43.21 45.43 -15.18
CA GLU A 762 44.13 44.48 -15.85
C GLU A 762 43.69 43.00 -15.87
N VAL A 763 42.56 42.65 -15.22
CA VAL A 763 42.08 41.26 -15.09
C VAL A 763 41.77 40.59 -16.45
N HIS A 764 41.43 41.38 -17.48
CA HIS A 764 40.94 40.88 -18.78
C HIS A 764 42.03 40.42 -19.78
N ARG A 765 43.30 40.29 -19.36
CA ARG A 765 44.38 39.86 -20.26
C ARG A 765 44.63 38.35 -20.34
N SER A 766 44.16 37.53 -19.40
CA SER A 766 44.32 36.07 -19.51
C SER A 766 43.30 35.43 -20.45
N TRP A 767 43.71 34.39 -21.18
CA TRP A 767 42.82 33.63 -22.08
C TRP A 767 41.65 32.99 -21.31
N LEU A 768 41.94 32.43 -20.13
CA LEU A 768 40.94 31.87 -19.22
C LEU A 768 39.89 32.89 -18.76
N ALA A 769 40.27 34.15 -18.48
CA ALA A 769 39.32 35.19 -18.12
C ALA A 769 38.38 35.53 -19.29
N LYS A 770 38.89 35.55 -20.53
CA LYS A 770 38.07 35.78 -21.73
C LYS A 770 37.10 34.62 -22.01
N GLN A 771 37.56 33.37 -21.89
CA GLN A 771 36.68 32.21 -22.07
C GLN A 771 35.62 32.11 -20.98
N ARG A 772 35.97 32.36 -19.70
CA ARG A 772 34.98 32.45 -18.61
C ARG A 772 33.92 33.51 -18.89
N ALA A 773 34.31 34.70 -19.36
CA ALA A 773 33.37 35.78 -19.70
C ALA A 773 32.43 35.41 -20.88
N LEU A 774 32.94 34.73 -21.91
CA LEU A 774 32.13 34.25 -23.05
C LEU A 774 31.11 33.18 -22.61
N VAL A 775 31.49 32.29 -21.69
CA VAL A 775 30.60 31.24 -21.16
C VAL A 775 29.59 31.80 -20.14
N SER A 776 29.92 32.86 -19.40
CA SER A 776 28.98 33.50 -18.47
C SER A 776 28.01 34.49 -19.13
N GLY A 777 28.37 35.07 -20.29
CA GLY A 777 27.60 36.12 -20.96
C GLY A 777 26.25 35.69 -21.55
N GLY A 778 25.90 34.41 -21.49
CA GLY A 778 24.65 33.86 -22.04
C GLY A 778 23.42 33.96 -21.12
N LYS A 779 23.42 34.84 -20.11
CA LYS A 779 22.34 34.89 -19.10
C LYS A 779 21.78 36.28 -18.75
N GLU A 780 22.07 37.31 -19.57
CA GLU A 780 21.46 38.64 -19.46
C GLU A 780 20.83 39.07 -20.80
N ARG A 781 19.65 38.51 -21.10
CA ARG A 781 18.60 39.09 -21.96
C ARG A 781 17.23 38.57 -21.51
#